data_AF-A0A1Y2URC3-F1
#
_entry.id   AF-A0A1Y2URC3-F1
#
_cell.length_a   1.000
_cell.length_b   1.000
_cell.length_c   1.000
_cell.angle_alpha   90.00
_cell.angle_beta   90.00
_cell.angle_gamma   90.00
#
_symmetry.space_group_name_H-M   'P 1'
#
loop_
_entity.id
_entity.type
_entity.pdbx_description
1 polymer ?
#
loop_
_entity_poly.entity_id
_entity_poly.type
_entity_poly.pdbx_seq_one_letter_code
_entity_poly.pdbx_strand_id
1 'polypeptide(L)'
;MASSSYEEVCDDLYNQIHDKLERRDITDRRFARIGTTQAVLSLSNLKRFFHSLVSPDDSLEKLFGKGITTDALASRIEERCLHSFLAALIYAHCSIESARIFTRKLLSCSYPDSWPIYYEGRTRIDQLPAETGQLEEIFGIENELDIARFEDIQPCFCPVVLYEGEDVRVADSKKQRLPYMSEEEYIDRGSYGMVYRVVIAKGHLANRHTSMANTEPVTMARKDFKKIHDFQKEYEVIKHILRADRKSKNIVETFGSLQLGDTIFSLFMAHAQCDLRVWMRDKAPPFLESGKSDILKCASGLADGLEFLHSDIRDPDGFRMVCYHMDLKPANILVFLDSEGKMVWKISDFGMSRVKVSHHHTISGDRDISAIFEKREEGVPASPTVNRRFEGSYLAPESDVSIRRMNEKSDIWSLGCVISVVMTYLAEGQIGVDEYAEDRAETSMRHTEIDTDRFFLVSRGPKRPRPHPTIKKNHKRLIMEATRRSLGEGNVVERILRYIEDKVLHLDPRRRESAKSVSNRLLEASSAYRKLSENSAAREGFMAGRTTPRNAFSRFWQETFHRKKIDGPKIESWVVPHARSVLGCSMASNEFVVAHWTGTHISLYNSQSFPPYPYREIKSIAECRLKGIGTWKSVKLNETYLVASTIGHHSHIYLFDIKGGNLPGLSFDLSYDVVLPANCSTGLHQIAISPGGKVIACVVRRDTNRSWIYYADIEHLISHQTQRYS
;
A
#
# COMPACT_ATOMS: atom_id res chain seq x y z
N MET A 1 -51.98 -17.35 -16.27
CA MET A 1 -50.97 -17.51 -15.21
C MET A 1 -51.61 -17.00 -13.93
N ALA A 2 -51.55 -17.76 -12.83
CA ALA A 2 -52.13 -17.30 -11.56
C ALA A 2 -51.49 -15.95 -11.18
N SER A 3 -52.32 -14.97 -10.84
CA SER A 3 -51.85 -13.66 -10.38
C SER A 3 -51.07 -13.87 -9.08
N SER A 4 -49.75 -13.74 -9.11
CA SER A 4 -48.92 -13.77 -7.91
C SER A 4 -49.38 -12.69 -6.93
N SER A 5 -49.46 -13.00 -5.64
CA SER A 5 -49.82 -12.00 -4.64
C SER A 5 -48.72 -10.91 -4.53
N TYR A 6 -49.06 -9.73 -4.04
CA TYR A 6 -48.08 -8.67 -3.75
C TYR A 6 -46.94 -9.18 -2.87
N GLU A 7 -47.26 -9.96 -1.85
CA GLU A 7 -46.30 -10.54 -0.91
C GLU A 7 -45.33 -11.49 -1.62
N GLU A 8 -45.83 -12.40 -2.47
CA GLU A 8 -44.98 -13.31 -3.25
C GLU A 8 -44.03 -12.58 -4.20
N VAL A 9 -44.49 -11.49 -4.83
CA VAL A 9 -43.65 -10.68 -5.71
C VAL A 9 -42.60 -9.92 -4.91
N CYS A 10 -42.97 -9.32 -3.79
CA CYS A 10 -42.05 -8.61 -2.91
C CYS A 10 -41.00 -9.54 -2.30
N ASP A 11 -41.36 -10.76 -1.88
CA ASP A 11 -40.42 -11.73 -1.33
C ASP A 11 -39.41 -12.21 -2.38
N ASP A 12 -39.85 -12.45 -3.62
CA ASP A 12 -38.94 -12.79 -4.71
C ASP A 12 -37.99 -11.62 -5.05
N LEU A 13 -38.51 -10.40 -5.15
CA LEU A 13 -37.69 -9.21 -5.39
C LEU A 13 -36.75 -8.91 -4.22
N TYR A 14 -37.18 -9.13 -2.98
CA TYR A 14 -36.35 -9.06 -1.78
C TYR A 14 -35.13 -9.96 -1.92
N ASN A 15 -35.34 -11.24 -2.26
CA ASN A 15 -34.25 -12.21 -2.41
C ASN A 15 -33.30 -11.80 -3.53
N GLN A 16 -33.84 -11.37 -4.69
CA GLN A 16 -33.01 -10.88 -5.80
C GLN A 16 -32.18 -9.63 -5.45
N ILE A 17 -32.74 -8.71 -4.66
CA ILE A 17 -32.01 -7.55 -4.15
C ILE A 17 -30.93 -8.02 -3.17
N HIS A 18 -31.32 -8.84 -2.17
CA HIS A 18 -30.44 -9.34 -1.11
C HIS A 18 -29.21 -10.05 -1.66
N ASP A 19 -29.39 -10.92 -2.65
CA ASP A 19 -28.32 -11.69 -3.28
C ASP A 19 -27.28 -10.80 -3.96
N LYS A 20 -27.69 -9.61 -4.43
CA LYS A 20 -26.83 -8.63 -5.10
C LYS A 20 -26.31 -7.52 -4.18
N LEU A 21 -26.64 -7.54 -2.88
CA LEU A 21 -26.05 -6.62 -1.92
C LEU A 21 -24.60 -7.00 -1.63
N GLU A 22 -23.75 -5.98 -1.53
CA GLU A 22 -22.40 -6.14 -1.00
C GLU A 22 -22.49 -6.31 0.51
N ARG A 23 -21.64 -7.17 1.09
CA ARG A 23 -21.60 -7.45 2.53
C ARG A 23 -22.96 -7.86 3.13
N ARG A 24 -23.81 -8.55 2.35
CA ARG A 24 -25.20 -8.91 2.70
C ARG A 24 -25.40 -9.54 4.09
N ASP A 25 -24.41 -10.29 4.58
CA ASP A 25 -24.46 -10.99 5.87
C ASP A 25 -24.27 -10.07 7.09
N ILE A 26 -23.91 -8.80 6.89
CA ILE A 26 -23.57 -7.84 7.94
C ILE A 26 -24.54 -6.64 7.87
N THR A 27 -25.58 -6.65 8.71
CA THR A 27 -26.70 -5.69 8.66
C THR A 27 -26.28 -4.22 8.66
N ASP A 28 -25.30 -3.83 9.47
CA ASP A 28 -24.81 -2.46 9.59
C ASP A 28 -23.87 -2.04 8.45
N ARG A 29 -23.42 -2.98 7.61
CA ARG A 29 -22.45 -2.74 6.54
C ARG A 29 -22.89 -3.18 5.15
N ARG A 30 -24.03 -3.85 5.02
CA ARG A 30 -24.60 -4.21 3.72
C ARG A 30 -25.02 -2.97 2.95
N PHE A 31 -24.77 -2.96 1.64
CA PHE A 31 -25.19 -1.86 0.77
C PHE A 31 -25.42 -2.31 -0.66
N ALA A 32 -26.30 -1.59 -1.36
CA ALA A 32 -26.52 -1.72 -2.79
C ALA A 32 -25.57 -0.76 -3.53
N ARG A 33 -24.52 -1.29 -4.16
CA ARG A 33 -23.66 -0.49 -5.04
C ARG A 33 -24.45 0.16 -6.19
N ILE A 34 -23.91 1.23 -6.78
CA ILE A 34 -24.52 1.90 -7.94
C ILE A 34 -24.82 0.90 -9.06
N GLY A 35 -26.04 0.96 -9.59
CA GLY A 35 -26.54 0.06 -10.64
C GLY A 35 -27.21 -1.22 -10.12
N THR A 36 -27.06 -1.59 -8.84
CA THR A 36 -27.66 -2.83 -8.31
C THR A 36 -29.18 -2.80 -8.37
N THR A 37 -29.82 -1.70 -7.95
CA THR A 37 -31.28 -1.59 -7.90
C THR A 37 -31.87 -1.57 -9.31
N GLN A 38 -31.25 -0.86 -10.26
CA GLN A 38 -31.63 -0.87 -11.68
C GLN A 38 -31.52 -2.28 -12.30
N ALA A 39 -30.48 -3.03 -11.94
CA ALA A 39 -30.26 -4.37 -12.48
C ALA A 39 -31.26 -5.41 -11.93
N VAL A 40 -31.85 -5.20 -10.75
CA VAL A 40 -32.90 -6.08 -10.21
C VAL A 40 -34.28 -5.59 -10.65
N LEU A 41 -34.56 -4.31 -10.51
CA LEU A 41 -35.80 -3.66 -10.92
C LEU A 41 -35.77 -3.36 -12.43
N SER A 42 -35.49 -4.39 -13.23
CA SER A 42 -35.60 -4.34 -14.68
C SER A 42 -37.05 -4.13 -15.11
N LEU A 43 -37.27 -3.75 -16.38
CA LEU A 43 -38.61 -3.50 -16.93
C LEU A 43 -39.60 -4.64 -16.64
N SER A 44 -39.19 -5.91 -16.73
CA SER A 44 -40.06 -7.06 -16.42
C SER A 44 -40.44 -7.14 -14.95
N ASN A 45 -39.48 -6.89 -14.06
CA ASN A 45 -39.71 -6.93 -12.61
C ASN A 45 -40.53 -5.72 -12.13
N LEU A 46 -40.33 -4.54 -12.71
CA LEU A 46 -41.17 -3.37 -12.48
C LEU A 46 -42.62 -3.63 -12.92
N LYS A 47 -42.84 -4.18 -14.12
CA LYS A 47 -44.18 -4.55 -14.58
C LYS A 47 -44.85 -5.55 -13.64
N ARG A 48 -44.11 -6.58 -13.20
CA ARG A 48 -44.62 -7.60 -12.27
C ARG A 48 -45.00 -6.99 -10.92
N PHE A 49 -44.16 -6.09 -10.38
CA PHE A 49 -44.46 -5.34 -9.17
C PHE A 49 -45.75 -4.52 -9.32
N PHE A 50 -45.87 -3.70 -10.37
CA PHE A 50 -47.07 -2.86 -10.57
C PHE A 50 -48.34 -3.67 -10.83
N HIS A 51 -48.26 -4.82 -11.51
CA HIS A 51 -49.40 -5.73 -11.67
C HIS A 51 -49.88 -6.29 -10.32
N SER A 52 -48.96 -6.56 -9.38
CA SER A 52 -49.32 -7.08 -8.05
C SER A 52 -50.04 -6.09 -7.15
N LEU A 53 -50.00 -4.78 -7.47
CA LEU A 53 -50.71 -3.74 -6.70
C LEU A 53 -52.22 -3.73 -6.94
N VAL A 54 -52.69 -4.41 -7.99
CA VAL A 54 -54.08 -4.39 -8.46
C VAL A 54 -54.76 -5.71 -8.10
N SER A 55 -55.94 -5.63 -7.51
CA SER A 55 -56.76 -6.81 -7.25
C SER A 55 -57.29 -7.40 -8.58
N PRO A 56 -57.59 -8.71 -8.67
CA PRO A 56 -58.02 -9.35 -9.92
C PRO A 56 -59.22 -8.70 -10.62
N ASP A 57 -60.08 -8.03 -9.85
CA ASP A 57 -61.31 -7.36 -10.33
C ASP A 57 -61.13 -5.85 -10.62
N ASP A 58 -59.94 -5.31 -10.41
CA ASP A 58 -59.64 -3.89 -10.57
C ASP A 58 -58.65 -3.62 -11.71
N SER A 59 -58.45 -2.36 -12.07
CA SER A 59 -57.52 -1.95 -13.12
C SER A 59 -56.60 -0.84 -12.63
N LEU A 60 -55.39 -0.77 -13.19
CA LEU A 60 -54.45 0.32 -12.90
C LEU A 60 -55.06 1.69 -13.17
N GLU A 61 -55.88 1.82 -14.21
CA GLU A 61 -56.53 3.08 -14.55
C GLU A 61 -57.53 3.54 -13.48
N LYS A 62 -58.25 2.60 -12.85
CA LYS A 62 -59.16 2.91 -11.75
C LYS A 62 -58.41 3.32 -10.49
N LEU A 63 -57.29 2.68 -10.18
CA LEU A 63 -56.53 2.93 -8.94
C LEU A 63 -55.63 4.17 -9.00
N PHE A 64 -55.04 4.45 -10.18
CA PHE A 64 -53.99 5.45 -10.35
C PHE A 64 -54.33 6.57 -11.34
N GLY A 65 -55.46 6.47 -12.04
CA GLY A 65 -55.93 7.48 -12.99
C GLY A 65 -55.92 7.00 -14.44
N LYS A 66 -56.77 7.62 -15.26
CA LYS A 66 -56.99 7.25 -16.67
C LYS A 66 -55.70 7.35 -17.48
N GLY A 67 -55.38 6.32 -18.27
CA GLY A 67 -54.18 6.27 -19.12
C GLY A 67 -52.89 5.82 -18.42
N ILE A 68 -52.95 5.44 -17.14
CA ILE A 68 -51.80 4.86 -16.43
C ILE A 68 -51.68 3.37 -16.78
N THR A 69 -50.57 3.00 -17.41
CA THR A 69 -50.19 1.61 -17.72
C THR A 69 -48.94 1.19 -16.93
N THR A 70 -48.67 -0.11 -16.85
CA THR A 70 -47.43 -0.61 -16.21
C THR A 70 -46.17 -0.12 -16.93
N ASP A 71 -46.22 0.01 -18.26
CA ASP A 71 -45.15 0.59 -19.08
C ASP A 71 -44.91 2.07 -18.74
N ALA A 72 -45.96 2.85 -18.55
CA ALA A 72 -45.85 4.25 -18.16
C ALA A 72 -45.24 4.40 -16.76
N LEU A 73 -45.66 3.57 -15.79
CA LEU A 73 -45.11 3.59 -14.43
C LEU A 73 -43.63 3.16 -14.41
N ALA A 74 -43.27 2.12 -15.15
CA ALA A 74 -41.88 1.67 -15.24
C ALA A 74 -40.97 2.72 -15.91
N SER A 75 -41.44 3.38 -16.96
CA SER A 75 -40.71 4.48 -17.61
C SER A 75 -40.49 5.65 -16.65
N ARG A 76 -41.51 5.99 -15.84
CA ARG A 76 -41.38 7.04 -14.81
C ARG A 76 -40.39 6.68 -13.70
N ILE A 77 -40.25 5.40 -13.32
CA ILE A 77 -39.20 4.98 -12.37
C ILE A 77 -37.80 5.29 -12.92
N GLU A 78 -37.57 5.04 -14.21
CA GLU A 78 -36.31 5.31 -14.90
C GLU A 78 -36.06 6.82 -15.02
N GLU A 79 -37.00 7.56 -15.59
CA GLU A 79 -36.92 9.02 -15.81
C GLU A 79 -36.72 9.79 -14.50
N ARG A 80 -37.32 9.32 -13.41
CA ARG A 80 -37.27 9.96 -12.09
C ARG A 80 -36.18 9.39 -11.18
N CYS A 81 -35.41 8.41 -11.65
CA CYS A 81 -34.36 7.73 -10.88
C CYS A 81 -34.82 7.13 -9.53
N LEU A 82 -36.04 6.59 -9.47
CA LEU A 82 -36.69 6.13 -8.23
C LEU A 82 -36.37 4.68 -7.83
N HIS A 83 -35.46 4.01 -8.56
CA HIS A 83 -35.10 2.61 -8.33
C HIS A 83 -34.67 2.31 -6.89
N SER A 84 -33.81 3.15 -6.30
CA SER A 84 -33.34 2.94 -4.93
C SER A 84 -34.42 3.17 -3.89
N PHE A 85 -35.34 4.10 -4.13
CA PHE A 85 -36.49 4.33 -3.25
C PHE A 85 -37.45 3.13 -3.27
N LEU A 86 -37.80 2.64 -4.47
CA LEU A 86 -38.65 1.45 -4.61
C LEU A 86 -37.97 0.20 -4.04
N ALA A 87 -36.67 0.04 -4.24
CA ALA A 87 -35.91 -1.06 -3.64
C ALA A 87 -35.93 -1.00 -2.11
N ALA A 88 -35.79 0.18 -1.51
CA ALA A 88 -35.92 0.36 -0.07
C ALA A 88 -37.31 -0.02 0.45
N LEU A 89 -38.38 0.37 -0.27
CA LEU A 89 -39.77 0.01 0.05
C LEU A 89 -39.98 -1.51 0.05
N ILE A 90 -39.54 -2.18 -1.02
CA ILE A 90 -39.64 -3.63 -1.16
C ILE A 90 -38.82 -4.33 -0.07
N TYR A 91 -37.57 -3.90 0.12
CA TYR A 91 -36.64 -4.53 1.06
C TYR A 91 -37.02 -4.32 2.53
N ALA A 92 -37.78 -3.26 2.83
CA ALA A 92 -38.37 -3.00 4.13
C ALA A 92 -39.66 -3.78 4.40
N HIS A 93 -40.15 -4.57 3.43
CA HIS A 93 -41.45 -5.26 3.49
C HIS A 93 -42.60 -4.30 3.84
N CYS A 94 -42.63 -3.12 3.20
CA CYS A 94 -43.74 -2.19 3.35
C CYS A 94 -45.04 -2.79 2.79
N SER A 95 -46.17 -2.42 3.41
CA SER A 95 -47.49 -2.90 3.00
C SER A 95 -47.86 -2.53 1.56
N ILE A 96 -48.81 -3.27 0.99
CA ILE A 96 -49.38 -2.96 -0.33
C ILE A 96 -50.00 -1.55 -0.36
N GLU A 97 -50.51 -1.05 0.76
CA GLU A 97 -51.08 0.29 0.85
C GLU A 97 -49.98 1.36 0.70
N SER A 98 -48.87 1.24 1.44
CA SER A 98 -47.71 2.11 1.28
C SER A 98 -47.15 2.08 -0.15
N ALA A 99 -47.12 0.92 -0.81
CA ALA A 99 -46.72 0.78 -2.22
C ALA A 99 -47.68 1.50 -3.19
N ARG A 100 -48.99 1.43 -2.93
CA ARG A 100 -50.02 2.15 -3.69
C ARG A 100 -49.90 3.66 -3.49
N ILE A 101 -49.67 4.12 -2.27
CA ILE A 101 -49.49 5.54 -1.96
C ILE A 101 -48.23 6.08 -2.63
N PHE A 102 -47.10 5.36 -2.54
CA PHE A 102 -45.87 5.66 -3.27
C PHE A 102 -46.14 5.83 -4.77
N THR A 103 -46.83 4.86 -5.38
CA THR A 103 -47.16 4.89 -6.82
C THR A 103 -48.03 6.10 -7.14
N ARG A 104 -49.07 6.38 -6.33
CA ARG A 104 -49.98 7.51 -6.55
C ARG A 104 -49.27 8.87 -6.45
N LYS A 105 -48.45 9.07 -5.43
CA LYS A 105 -47.78 10.36 -5.17
C LYS A 105 -46.53 10.58 -6.00
N LEU A 106 -45.67 9.58 -6.13
CA LEU A 106 -44.36 9.75 -6.79
C LEU A 106 -44.36 9.32 -8.26
N LEU A 107 -45.35 8.59 -8.74
CA LEU A 107 -45.43 8.16 -10.14
C LEU A 107 -46.67 8.69 -10.87
N SER A 108 -47.85 8.71 -10.26
CA SER A 108 -49.11 9.04 -10.97
C SER A 108 -49.39 10.52 -11.19
N CYS A 109 -48.63 11.44 -10.56
CA CYS A 109 -48.74 12.89 -10.81
C CYS A 109 -48.70 13.20 -12.31
N SER A 110 -49.83 13.71 -12.83
CA SER A 110 -50.13 13.78 -14.26
C SER A 110 -49.63 15.05 -14.94
N TYR A 111 -49.17 16.05 -14.18
CA TYR A 111 -48.70 17.33 -14.72
C TYR A 111 -47.16 17.38 -14.75
N PRO A 112 -46.52 17.59 -15.91
CA PRO A 112 -45.05 17.70 -16.03
C PRO A 112 -44.44 18.75 -15.10
N ASP A 113 -45.17 19.85 -14.84
CA ASP A 113 -44.72 20.96 -13.99
C ASP A 113 -44.73 20.65 -12.48
N SER A 114 -45.24 19.47 -12.09
CA SER A 114 -45.31 19.04 -10.68
C SER A 114 -44.14 18.16 -10.23
N TRP A 115 -43.13 17.97 -11.09
CA TRP A 115 -41.92 17.21 -10.79
C TRP A 115 -40.66 18.06 -11.00
N PRO A 116 -39.68 18.04 -10.08
CA PRO A 116 -39.63 17.29 -8.82
C PRO A 116 -40.54 17.88 -7.72
N ILE A 117 -40.94 17.05 -6.76
CA ILE A 117 -41.78 17.46 -5.62
C ILE A 117 -40.88 17.88 -4.46
N TYR A 118 -41.16 19.05 -3.87
CA TYR A 118 -40.36 19.64 -2.80
C TYR A 118 -41.08 19.59 -1.44
N TYR A 119 -40.37 19.08 -0.43
CA TYR A 119 -40.71 19.18 0.99
C TYR A 119 -40.28 20.54 1.53
N GLU A 120 -41.22 21.27 2.15
CA GLU A 120 -41.00 22.61 2.73
C GLU A 120 -40.31 23.62 1.78
N GLY A 121 -40.43 23.41 0.46
CA GLY A 121 -39.78 24.24 -0.57
C GLY A 121 -38.25 24.20 -0.58
N ARG A 122 -37.62 23.22 0.09
CA ARG A 122 -36.15 23.14 0.24
C ARG A 122 -35.57 21.82 -0.24
N THR A 123 -36.11 20.69 0.20
CA THR A 123 -35.59 19.35 -0.09
C THR A 123 -36.54 18.60 -0.99
N ARG A 124 -36.04 17.62 -1.74
CA ARG A 124 -36.84 16.79 -2.63
C ARG A 124 -37.37 15.57 -1.89
N ILE A 125 -38.66 15.27 -1.97
CA ILE A 125 -39.25 14.10 -1.30
C ILE A 125 -38.81 12.77 -1.92
N ASP A 126 -38.33 12.80 -3.17
CA ASP A 126 -37.94 11.62 -3.93
C ASP A 126 -36.47 11.19 -3.70
N GLN A 127 -35.72 11.96 -2.91
CA GLN A 127 -34.32 11.69 -2.64
C GLN A 127 -34.14 10.84 -1.39
N LEU A 128 -33.18 9.90 -1.47
CA LEU A 128 -32.69 9.18 -0.31
C LEU A 128 -31.34 9.76 0.16
N PRO A 129 -31.03 9.74 1.47
CA PRO A 129 -31.90 9.30 2.56
C PRO A 129 -33.04 10.30 2.83
N ALA A 130 -34.27 9.80 2.89
CA ALA A 130 -35.46 10.57 3.20
C ALA A 130 -35.59 10.78 4.71
N GLU A 131 -36.04 11.97 5.12
CA GLU A 131 -36.36 12.30 6.50
C GLU A 131 -37.76 11.81 6.88
N THR A 132 -38.00 11.62 8.18
CA THR A 132 -39.27 11.12 8.72
C THR A 132 -40.46 11.93 8.21
N GLY A 133 -40.40 13.26 8.24
CA GLY A 133 -41.47 14.12 7.73
C GLY A 133 -41.71 13.96 6.22
N GLN A 134 -40.68 13.67 5.42
CA GLN A 134 -40.85 13.38 4.00
C GLN A 134 -41.54 12.03 3.78
N LEU A 135 -41.21 11.03 4.61
CA LEU A 135 -41.85 9.72 4.56
C LEU A 135 -43.29 9.78 5.06
N GLU A 136 -43.60 10.59 6.08
CA GLU A 136 -44.97 10.90 6.52
C GLU A 136 -45.77 11.60 5.43
N GLU A 137 -45.16 12.56 4.70
CA GLU A 137 -45.80 13.20 3.57
C GLU A 137 -46.02 12.22 2.41
N ILE A 138 -45.14 11.25 2.20
CA ILE A 138 -45.32 10.22 1.16
C ILE A 138 -46.34 9.18 1.63
N PHE A 139 -46.02 8.38 2.63
CA PHE A 139 -46.80 7.22 3.05
C PHE A 139 -48.04 7.54 3.88
N GLY A 140 -48.13 8.73 4.47
CA GLY A 140 -49.19 9.07 5.43
C GLY A 140 -48.81 8.66 6.86
N ILE A 141 -49.16 9.51 7.83
CA ILE A 141 -48.83 9.34 9.25
C ILE A 141 -49.44 8.05 9.82
N GLU A 142 -50.54 7.59 9.24
CA GLU A 142 -51.20 6.32 9.58
C GLU A 142 -50.35 5.07 9.29
N ASN A 143 -49.30 5.17 8.46
CA ASN A 143 -48.42 4.07 8.09
C ASN A 143 -47.07 4.09 8.86
N GLU A 144 -47.10 4.51 10.12
CA GLU A 144 -45.92 4.68 10.99
C GLU A 144 -45.00 3.44 11.04
N LEU A 145 -45.55 2.23 11.05
CA LEU A 145 -44.76 0.98 11.06
C LEU A 145 -43.96 0.78 9.77
N ASP A 146 -44.54 1.13 8.62
CA ASP A 146 -43.85 1.04 7.33
C ASP A 146 -42.79 2.13 7.21
N ILE A 147 -43.07 3.33 7.72
CA ILE A 147 -42.11 4.45 7.79
C ILE A 147 -40.89 4.02 8.61
N ALA A 148 -41.09 3.50 9.82
CA ALA A 148 -39.99 3.06 10.69
C ALA A 148 -39.13 1.96 10.02
N ARG A 149 -39.76 0.95 9.40
CA ARG A 149 -39.03 -0.10 8.67
C ARG A 149 -38.25 0.46 7.47
N PHE A 150 -38.84 1.40 6.74
CA PHE A 150 -38.19 2.06 5.62
C PHE A 150 -36.98 2.86 6.11
N GLU A 151 -37.10 3.61 7.20
CA GLU A 151 -36.01 4.39 7.78
C GLU A 151 -34.82 3.53 8.23
N ASP A 152 -35.09 2.37 8.82
CA ASP A 152 -34.05 1.43 9.23
C ASP A 152 -33.29 0.82 8.03
N ILE A 153 -33.97 0.65 6.89
CA ILE A 153 -33.45 -0.06 5.71
C ILE A 153 -32.85 0.86 4.65
N GLN A 154 -33.38 2.07 4.47
CA GLN A 154 -32.95 3.00 3.43
C GLN A 154 -31.43 3.27 3.39
N PRO A 155 -30.65 3.24 4.52
CA PRO A 155 -29.21 3.47 4.43
C PRO A 155 -28.50 2.44 3.54
N CYS A 156 -29.03 1.22 3.44
CA CYS A 156 -28.52 0.17 2.56
C CYS A 156 -28.52 0.60 1.08
N PHE A 157 -29.45 1.48 0.70
CA PHE A 157 -29.59 2.01 -0.65
C PHE A 157 -29.01 3.44 -0.79
N CYS A 158 -28.34 3.93 0.26
CA CYS A 158 -27.65 5.22 0.30
C CYS A 158 -26.13 5.07 0.52
N PRO A 159 -25.41 4.28 -0.31
CA PRO A 159 -23.96 4.24 -0.22
C PRO A 159 -23.34 5.60 -0.57
N VAL A 160 -22.30 5.99 0.16
CA VAL A 160 -21.53 7.21 -0.11
C VAL A 160 -20.81 7.12 -1.46
N VAL A 161 -20.74 8.23 -2.17
CA VAL A 161 -19.89 8.39 -3.36
C VAL A 161 -18.83 9.43 -3.02
N LEU A 162 -17.56 9.06 -3.15
CA LEU A 162 -16.46 10.01 -3.02
C LEU A 162 -16.24 10.70 -4.36
N TYR A 163 -15.98 12.01 -4.31
CA TYR A 163 -15.73 12.81 -5.50
C TYR A 163 -14.28 13.31 -5.53
N GLU A 164 -13.66 13.20 -6.70
CA GLU A 164 -12.28 13.61 -6.91
C GLU A 164 -12.10 15.11 -6.63
N GLY A 165 -11.16 15.45 -5.75
CA GLY A 165 -10.84 16.82 -5.33
C GLY A 165 -11.85 17.47 -4.37
N GLU A 166 -12.90 16.77 -3.95
CA GLU A 166 -14.00 17.33 -3.15
C GLU A 166 -14.00 16.85 -1.69
N ASP A 167 -14.76 17.58 -0.87
CA ASP A 167 -15.04 17.26 0.53
C ASP A 167 -16.46 16.72 0.65
N VAL A 168 -16.59 15.41 0.85
CA VAL A 168 -17.89 14.76 1.00
C VAL A 168 -18.30 14.79 2.47
N ARG A 169 -19.45 15.38 2.76
CA ARG A 169 -19.97 15.49 4.14
C ARG A 169 -21.20 14.63 4.32
N VAL A 170 -21.13 13.75 5.29
CA VAL A 170 -22.23 12.89 5.73
C VAL A 170 -22.60 13.33 7.13
N ALA A 171 -23.71 14.06 7.28
CA ALA A 171 -24.14 14.61 8.56
C ALA A 171 -24.49 13.51 9.58
N ASP A 172 -25.16 12.44 9.12
CA ASP A 172 -25.54 11.30 9.95
C ASP A 172 -24.98 10.01 9.36
N SER A 173 -24.00 9.42 10.05
CA SER A 173 -23.36 8.17 9.66
C SER A 173 -24.29 6.95 9.71
N LYS A 174 -25.46 7.07 10.36
CA LYS A 174 -26.48 6.01 10.36
C LYS A 174 -27.32 5.99 9.09
N LYS A 175 -27.51 7.16 8.46
CA LYS A 175 -28.37 7.35 7.28
C LYS A 175 -27.72 6.93 5.96
N GLN A 176 -26.40 6.77 5.92
CA GLN A 176 -25.66 6.37 4.72
C GLN A 176 -24.70 5.22 5.02
N ARG A 177 -24.35 4.44 4.00
CA ARG A 177 -23.40 3.32 4.12
C ARG A 177 -22.08 3.65 3.45
N LEU A 178 -20.99 3.18 4.03
CA LEU A 178 -19.68 3.30 3.40
C LEU A 178 -19.54 2.22 2.31
N PRO A 179 -19.07 2.57 1.10
CA PRO A 179 -19.02 1.68 -0.05
C PRO A 179 -17.82 0.71 0.03
N TYR A 180 -17.55 0.12 1.19
CA TYR A 180 -16.38 -0.73 1.42
C TYR A 180 -16.72 -2.20 1.17
N MET A 181 -15.96 -2.85 0.29
CA MET A 181 -16.15 -4.26 -0.09
C MET A 181 -15.64 -5.24 0.97
N SER A 182 -14.73 -4.80 1.84
CA SER A 182 -14.08 -5.63 2.85
C SER A 182 -13.98 -4.90 4.18
N GLU A 183 -13.51 -5.62 5.20
CA GLU A 183 -13.07 -4.99 6.45
C GLU A 183 -11.94 -3.99 6.18
N GLU A 184 -11.89 -2.97 7.02
CA GLU A 184 -10.88 -1.93 6.99
C GLU A 184 -9.62 -2.47 7.67
N GLU A 185 -8.54 -2.62 6.90
CA GLU A 185 -7.30 -3.19 7.41
C GLU A 185 -6.43 -2.07 7.95
N TYR A 186 -6.19 -2.06 9.27
CA TYR A 186 -5.26 -1.11 9.86
C TYR A 186 -3.84 -1.32 9.31
N ILE A 187 -3.25 -0.26 8.76
CA ILE A 187 -1.88 -0.27 8.23
C ILE A 187 -0.92 0.28 9.28
N ASP A 188 -1.16 1.51 9.74
CA ASP A 188 -0.23 2.24 10.60
C ASP A 188 -0.91 3.36 11.40
N ARG A 189 -0.21 3.88 12.40
CA ARG A 189 -0.56 5.08 13.16
C ARG A 189 0.54 6.10 12.98
N GLY A 190 0.23 7.13 12.20
CA GLY A 190 1.05 8.33 12.11
C GLY A 190 0.91 9.23 13.34
N SER A 191 1.67 10.32 13.37
CA SER A 191 1.62 11.33 14.43
C SER A 191 0.28 12.08 14.51
N TYR A 192 -0.45 12.17 13.38
CA TYR A 192 -1.67 12.97 13.25
C TYR A 192 -2.94 12.14 12.93
N GLY A 193 -2.80 10.82 12.76
CA GLY A 193 -3.92 10.00 12.33
C GLY A 193 -3.63 8.50 12.23
N MET A 194 -4.68 7.73 11.96
CA MET A 194 -4.62 6.29 11.72
C MET A 194 -4.84 6.02 10.24
N VAL A 195 -4.06 5.12 9.64
CA VAL A 195 -4.15 4.79 8.22
C VAL A 195 -4.70 3.38 8.06
N TYR A 196 -5.71 3.25 7.20
CA TYR A 196 -6.38 2.00 6.86
C TYR A 196 -6.27 1.72 5.37
N ARG A 197 -6.18 0.45 5.00
CA ARG A 197 -6.43 -0.03 3.65
C ARG A 197 -7.92 -0.31 3.51
N VAL A 198 -8.53 0.27 2.49
CA VAL A 198 -9.95 0.10 2.17
C VAL A 198 -10.12 -0.28 0.71
N VAL A 199 -11.13 -1.11 0.41
CA VAL A 199 -11.48 -1.48 -0.97
C VAL A 199 -12.84 -0.86 -1.28
N ILE A 200 -12.86 0.12 -2.17
CA ILE A 200 -14.06 0.88 -2.51
C ILE A 200 -14.74 0.23 -3.71
N ALA A 201 -16.06 0.03 -3.61
CA ALA A 201 -16.86 -0.60 -4.64
C ALA A 201 -16.85 0.18 -5.96
N LYS A 202 -17.13 -0.52 -7.07
CA LYS A 202 -17.29 0.12 -8.39
C LYS A 202 -18.41 1.17 -8.37
N GLY A 203 -18.21 2.29 -9.06
CA GLY A 203 -19.13 3.42 -9.13
C GLY A 203 -19.04 4.42 -7.97
N HIS A 204 -18.29 4.12 -6.90
CA HIS A 204 -18.25 4.94 -5.67
C HIS A 204 -17.04 5.88 -5.56
N LEU A 205 -16.16 5.88 -6.56
CA LEU A 205 -15.15 6.91 -6.80
C LEU A 205 -15.50 7.60 -8.11
N ALA A 206 -16.00 8.83 -8.04
CA ALA A 206 -16.48 9.58 -9.20
C ALA A 206 -15.75 10.91 -9.39
N ASN A 207 -15.74 11.40 -10.63
CA ASN A 207 -15.28 12.74 -10.98
C ASN A 207 -16.46 13.50 -11.60
N ARG A 208 -16.90 14.59 -10.97
CA ARG A 208 -18.06 15.37 -11.44
C ARG A 208 -17.82 16.04 -12.78
N HIS A 209 -16.59 16.48 -13.05
CA HIS A 209 -16.24 17.21 -14.28
C HIS A 209 -16.28 16.31 -15.52
N THR A 210 -15.87 15.04 -15.37
CA THR A 210 -15.88 14.06 -16.47
C THR A 210 -17.14 13.19 -16.46
N SER A 211 -17.93 13.22 -15.39
CA SER A 211 -19.05 12.30 -15.14
C SER A 211 -18.63 10.82 -15.24
N MET A 212 -17.35 10.54 -14.98
CA MET A 212 -16.80 9.18 -14.94
C MET A 212 -16.73 8.68 -13.50
N ALA A 213 -16.88 7.38 -13.33
CA ALA A 213 -16.66 6.69 -12.07
C ALA A 213 -15.78 5.45 -12.27
N ASN A 214 -15.22 4.92 -11.18
CA ASN A 214 -14.43 3.70 -11.22
C ASN A 214 -15.26 2.50 -11.72
N THR A 215 -14.75 1.79 -12.73
CA THR A 215 -15.44 0.63 -13.32
C THR A 215 -15.27 -0.65 -12.50
N GLU A 216 -14.18 -0.73 -11.74
CA GLU A 216 -13.83 -1.87 -10.88
C GLU A 216 -13.59 -1.42 -9.44
N PRO A 217 -13.64 -2.33 -8.45
CA PRO A 217 -13.27 -2.00 -7.09
C PRO A 217 -11.84 -1.47 -6.98
N VAL A 218 -11.64 -0.39 -6.23
CA VAL A 218 -10.34 0.28 -6.10
C VAL A 218 -9.82 0.17 -4.67
N THR A 219 -8.57 -0.27 -4.52
CA THR A 219 -7.90 -0.26 -3.21
C THR A 219 -7.32 1.13 -2.95
N MET A 220 -7.62 1.70 -1.79
CA MET A 220 -7.15 3.02 -1.34
C MET A 220 -6.56 2.96 0.06
N ALA A 221 -5.72 3.94 0.38
CA ALA A 221 -5.33 4.25 1.74
C ALA A 221 -6.23 5.36 2.30
N ARG A 222 -6.89 5.12 3.43
CA ARG A 222 -7.70 6.09 4.15
C ARG A 222 -6.99 6.54 5.42
N LYS A 223 -6.70 7.84 5.56
CA LYS A 223 -6.11 8.42 6.78
C LYS A 223 -7.18 9.14 7.57
N ASP A 224 -7.43 8.68 8.79
CA ASP A 224 -8.42 9.23 9.72
C ASP A 224 -7.75 10.17 10.73
N PHE A 225 -8.33 11.35 10.89
CA PHE A 225 -7.87 12.39 11.80
C PHE A 225 -8.79 12.47 13.01
N LYS A 226 -8.18 12.62 14.20
CA LYS A 226 -8.92 12.79 15.46
C LYS A 226 -9.35 14.23 15.71
N LYS A 227 -8.66 15.21 15.12
CA LYS A 227 -8.91 16.63 15.29
C LYS A 227 -9.19 17.25 13.92
N ILE A 228 -10.27 18.01 13.83
CA ILE A 228 -10.63 18.76 12.62
C ILE A 228 -9.53 19.71 12.18
N HIS A 229 -8.80 20.32 13.12
CA HIS A 229 -7.71 21.25 12.82
C HIS A 229 -6.56 20.57 12.07
N ASP A 230 -6.15 19.37 12.51
CA ASP A 230 -5.09 18.60 11.86
C ASP A 230 -5.51 18.17 10.45
N PHE A 231 -6.76 17.72 10.29
CA PHE A 231 -7.35 17.40 8.98
C PHE A 231 -7.37 18.63 8.06
N GLN A 232 -7.94 19.74 8.51
CA GLN A 232 -8.12 20.94 7.71
C GLN A 232 -6.76 21.52 7.28
N LYS A 233 -5.77 21.47 8.16
CA LYS A 233 -4.40 21.91 7.85
C LYS A 233 -3.82 21.09 6.69
N GLU A 234 -3.90 19.77 6.74
CA GLU A 234 -3.36 18.90 5.68
C GLU A 234 -4.19 18.97 4.39
N TYR A 235 -5.52 18.99 4.52
CA TYR A 235 -6.45 19.00 3.38
C TYR A 235 -6.33 20.28 2.55
N GLU A 236 -6.13 21.45 3.16
CA GLU A 236 -5.94 22.70 2.40
C GLU A 236 -4.62 22.70 1.62
N VAL A 237 -3.54 22.17 2.18
CA VAL A 237 -2.27 21.99 1.43
C VAL A 237 -2.50 21.09 0.21
N ILE A 238 -3.19 19.97 0.42
CA ILE A 238 -3.52 19.03 -0.65
C ILE A 238 -4.39 19.68 -1.72
N LYS A 239 -5.39 20.49 -1.37
CA LYS A 239 -6.20 21.23 -2.36
C LYS A 239 -5.35 22.10 -3.27
N HIS A 240 -4.36 22.80 -2.73
CA HIS A 240 -3.46 23.62 -3.56
C HIS A 240 -2.63 22.75 -4.52
N ILE A 241 -2.14 21.60 -4.06
CA ILE A 241 -1.43 20.62 -4.90
C ILE A 241 -2.35 20.06 -5.99
N LEU A 242 -3.59 19.70 -5.64
CA LEU A 242 -4.60 19.16 -6.56
C LEU A 242 -5.13 20.20 -7.55
N ARG A 243 -5.02 21.50 -7.27
CA ARG A 243 -5.40 22.57 -8.20
C ARG A 243 -4.28 23.04 -9.11
N ALA A 244 -3.03 22.65 -8.85
CA ALA A 244 -1.91 23.03 -9.72
C ALA A 244 -2.11 22.52 -11.16
N ASP A 245 -1.84 23.38 -12.15
CA ASP A 245 -2.01 23.08 -13.59
C ASP A 245 -1.17 21.89 -14.03
N ARG A 246 0.05 21.79 -13.49
CA ARG A 246 0.96 20.67 -13.74
C ARG A 246 0.84 19.68 -12.59
N LYS A 247 0.76 18.39 -12.93
CA LYS A 247 0.81 17.30 -11.95
C LYS A 247 2.21 16.73 -11.85
N SER A 248 2.61 16.34 -10.64
CA SER A 248 3.85 15.60 -10.41
C SER A 248 3.56 14.16 -10.06
N LYS A 249 4.12 13.23 -10.84
CA LYS A 249 4.02 11.78 -10.57
C LYS A 249 4.74 11.35 -9.28
N ASN A 250 5.55 12.23 -8.69
CA ASN A 250 6.34 12.00 -7.50
C ASN A 250 5.70 12.60 -6.23
N ILE A 251 4.43 13.00 -6.30
CA ILE A 251 3.59 13.36 -5.15
C ILE A 251 2.46 12.33 -5.05
N VAL A 252 2.12 11.88 -3.84
CA VAL A 252 1.02 10.96 -3.63
C VAL A 252 -0.28 11.61 -4.10
N GLU A 253 -1.06 10.83 -4.85
CA GLU A 253 -2.34 11.26 -5.35
C GLU A 253 -3.39 11.12 -4.24
N THR A 254 -4.04 12.24 -3.93
CA THR A 254 -5.21 12.28 -3.04
C THR A 254 -6.46 12.36 -3.89
N PHE A 255 -7.37 11.43 -3.66
CA PHE A 255 -8.64 11.40 -4.38
C PHE A 255 -9.62 12.42 -3.79
N GLY A 256 -9.86 12.41 -2.48
CA GLY A 256 -10.82 13.32 -1.85
C GLY A 256 -10.89 13.11 -0.34
N SER A 257 -11.81 13.83 0.31
CA SER A 257 -12.08 13.67 1.74
C SER A 257 -13.50 13.23 2.04
N LEU A 258 -13.66 12.62 3.22
CA LEU A 258 -14.94 12.29 3.80
C LEU A 258 -14.98 12.80 5.23
N GLN A 259 -16.03 13.53 5.56
CA GLN A 259 -16.39 13.88 6.92
C GLN A 259 -17.64 13.08 7.31
N LEU A 260 -17.52 12.26 8.36
CA LEU A 260 -18.64 11.54 8.96
C LEU A 260 -19.01 12.18 10.30
N GLY A 261 -20.17 12.84 10.34
CA GLY A 261 -20.60 13.66 11.47
C GLY A 261 -19.58 14.74 11.82
N ASP A 262 -19.41 15.00 13.12
CA ASP A 262 -18.46 16.00 13.62
C ASP A 262 -17.15 15.40 14.17
N THR A 263 -16.98 14.08 14.03
CA THR A 263 -15.95 13.34 14.79
C THR A 263 -14.91 12.64 13.93
N ILE A 264 -15.23 12.26 12.69
CA ILE A 264 -14.32 11.52 11.81
C ILE A 264 -14.10 12.31 10.54
N PHE A 265 -12.83 12.63 10.30
CA PHE A 265 -12.36 13.28 9.09
C PHE A 265 -11.36 12.35 8.41
N SER A 266 -11.58 12.02 7.14
CA SER A 266 -10.81 11.03 6.43
C SER A 266 -10.28 11.58 5.11
N LEU A 267 -9.02 11.30 4.79
CA LEU A 267 -8.43 11.54 3.48
C LEU A 267 -8.20 10.23 2.74
N PHE A 268 -8.59 10.17 1.46
CA PHE A 268 -8.43 8.99 0.60
C PHE A 268 -7.30 9.21 -0.39
N MET A 269 -6.31 8.31 -0.39
CA MET A 269 -5.09 8.41 -1.17
C MET A 269 -4.83 7.11 -1.94
N ALA A 270 -4.05 7.20 -3.01
CA ALA A 270 -3.60 6.02 -3.74
C ALA A 270 -2.86 5.05 -2.80
N HIS A 271 -3.20 3.76 -2.88
CA HIS A 271 -2.61 2.71 -2.05
C HIS A 271 -1.19 2.36 -2.54
N ALA A 272 -0.18 2.57 -1.69
CA ALA A 272 1.21 2.24 -1.97
C ALA A 272 1.53 0.76 -1.71
N GLN A 273 2.70 0.29 -2.17
CA GLN A 273 3.21 -1.03 -1.80
C GLN A 273 3.67 -1.03 -0.33
N CYS A 274 4.45 -0.01 0.05
CA CYS A 274 4.93 0.29 1.41
C CYS A 274 5.62 1.66 1.41
N ASP A 275 6.12 2.10 2.57
CA ASP A 275 7.05 3.23 2.65
C ASP A 275 8.50 2.81 2.37
N LEU A 276 9.38 3.78 2.06
CA LEU A 276 10.76 3.53 1.66
C LEU A 276 11.60 2.93 2.79
N ARG A 277 11.32 3.24 4.07
CA ARG A 277 12.00 2.61 5.21
C ARG A 277 11.70 1.11 5.25
N VAL A 278 10.42 0.75 5.16
CA VAL A 278 9.98 -0.65 5.10
C VAL A 278 10.55 -1.35 3.87
N TRP A 279 10.55 -0.68 2.71
CA TRP A 279 11.11 -1.23 1.48
C TRP A 279 12.60 -1.56 1.61
N MET A 280 13.42 -0.64 2.14
CA MET A 280 14.86 -0.89 2.34
C MET A 280 15.13 -1.98 3.37
N ARG A 281 14.30 -2.09 4.41
CA ARG A 281 14.41 -3.16 5.41
C ARG A 281 14.15 -4.54 4.81
N ASP A 282 13.09 -4.65 4.00
CA ASP A 282 12.57 -5.93 3.53
C ASP A 282 13.17 -6.38 2.18
N LYS A 283 13.84 -5.49 1.44
CA LYS A 283 14.46 -5.79 0.14
C LYS A 283 15.98 -5.74 0.23
N ALA A 284 16.64 -6.75 -0.34
CA ALA A 284 18.09 -6.71 -0.53
C ALA A 284 18.47 -5.62 -1.55
N PRO A 285 19.60 -4.91 -1.35
CA PRO A 285 20.04 -3.90 -2.31
C PRO A 285 20.36 -4.53 -3.66
N PRO A 286 20.13 -3.80 -4.78
CA PRO A 286 20.43 -4.32 -6.10
C PRO A 286 21.94 -4.54 -6.28
N PHE A 287 22.30 -5.76 -6.68
CA PHE A 287 23.68 -6.09 -6.98
C PHE A 287 24.15 -5.44 -8.29
N LEU A 288 23.30 -5.51 -9.33
CA LEU A 288 23.60 -5.00 -10.67
C LEU A 288 23.54 -3.48 -10.73
N GLU A 289 24.40 -2.90 -11.57
CA GLU A 289 24.45 -1.46 -11.83
C GLU A 289 23.15 -0.91 -12.41
N SER A 290 22.42 -1.72 -13.19
CA SER A 290 21.09 -1.37 -13.70
C SER A 290 20.09 -1.15 -12.56
N GLY A 291 20.07 -2.03 -11.55
CA GLY A 291 19.21 -1.86 -10.38
C GLY A 291 19.60 -0.63 -9.55
N LYS A 292 20.90 -0.35 -9.37
CA LYS A 292 21.38 0.88 -8.72
C LYS A 292 20.97 2.13 -9.51
N SER A 293 21.03 2.06 -10.84
CA SER A 293 20.56 3.12 -11.75
C SER A 293 19.07 3.42 -11.54
N ASP A 294 18.24 2.39 -11.39
CA ASP A 294 16.80 2.55 -11.20
C ASP A 294 16.46 3.17 -9.83
N ILE A 295 17.18 2.80 -8.77
CA ILE A 295 17.04 3.44 -7.45
C ILE A 295 17.42 4.91 -7.49
N LEU A 296 18.53 5.26 -8.13
CA LEU A 296 18.94 6.67 -8.29
C LEU A 296 17.98 7.46 -9.16
N LYS A 297 17.32 6.80 -10.14
CA LYS A 297 16.25 7.41 -10.93
C LYS A 297 15.02 7.71 -10.08
N CYS A 298 14.67 6.82 -9.15
CA CYS A 298 13.59 7.07 -8.19
C CYS A 298 13.92 8.23 -7.25
N ALA A 299 15.16 8.30 -6.75
CA ALA A 299 15.64 9.40 -5.94
C ALA A 299 15.65 10.74 -6.70
N SER A 300 16.01 10.73 -7.99
CA SER A 300 15.89 11.91 -8.87
C SER A 300 14.43 12.35 -9.00
N GLY A 301 13.50 11.41 -9.23
CA GLY A 301 12.07 11.70 -9.25
C GLY A 301 11.55 12.30 -7.94
N LEU A 302 12.02 11.81 -6.79
CA LEU A 302 11.70 12.40 -5.49
C LEU A 302 12.14 13.87 -5.41
N ALA A 303 13.34 14.20 -5.89
CA ALA A 303 13.84 15.57 -5.97
C ALA A 303 13.03 16.44 -6.95
N ASP A 304 12.60 15.90 -8.09
CA ASP A 304 11.67 16.59 -9.01
C ASP A 304 10.29 16.83 -8.35
N GLY A 305 9.79 15.89 -7.54
CA GLY A 305 8.58 16.06 -6.75
C GLY A 305 8.70 17.21 -5.75
N LEU A 306 9.86 17.33 -5.10
CA LEU A 306 10.13 18.43 -4.19
C LEU A 306 10.27 19.78 -4.92
N GLU A 307 10.90 19.80 -6.10
CA GLU A 307 10.95 21.00 -6.96
C GLU A 307 9.55 21.47 -7.35
N PHE A 308 8.65 20.53 -7.68
CA PHE A 308 7.26 20.85 -7.96
C PHE A 308 6.60 21.59 -6.79
N LEU A 309 6.78 21.12 -5.55
CA LEU A 309 6.24 21.78 -4.35
C LEU A 309 6.84 23.18 -4.13
N HIS A 310 8.11 23.36 -4.47
CA HIS A 310 8.84 24.62 -4.24
C HIS A 310 8.61 25.68 -5.33
N SER A 311 8.24 25.28 -6.56
CA SER A 311 8.28 26.17 -7.71
C SER A 311 7.03 26.19 -8.58
N ASP A 312 6.25 25.11 -8.62
CA ASP A 312 5.23 24.90 -9.67
C ASP A 312 3.78 25.07 -9.18
N ILE A 313 3.55 25.23 -7.87
CA ILE A 313 2.19 25.47 -7.35
C ILE A 313 1.79 26.94 -7.58
N ARG A 314 0.53 27.13 -8.01
CA ARG A 314 -0.11 28.44 -8.18
C ARG A 314 -1.42 28.46 -7.41
N ASP A 315 -1.80 29.63 -6.91
CA ASP A 315 -3.13 29.85 -6.35
C ASP A 315 -4.16 30.15 -7.47
N PRO A 316 -5.47 30.24 -7.16
CA PRO A 316 -6.50 30.53 -8.17
C PRO A 316 -6.32 31.87 -8.89
N ASP A 317 -5.63 32.83 -8.28
CA ASP A 317 -5.34 34.16 -8.85
C ASP A 317 -4.04 34.15 -9.69
N GLY A 318 -3.38 32.99 -9.80
CA GLY A 318 -2.17 32.78 -10.58
C GLY A 318 -0.87 33.14 -9.85
N PHE A 319 -0.92 33.49 -8.55
CA PHE A 319 0.27 33.80 -7.77
C PHE A 319 1.06 32.54 -7.43
N ARG A 320 2.39 32.69 -7.38
CA ARG A 320 3.28 31.58 -7.00
C ARG A 320 3.08 31.23 -5.54
N MET A 321 2.79 29.95 -5.29
CA MET A 321 2.81 29.36 -3.96
C MET A 321 4.06 28.51 -3.79
N VAL A 322 4.65 28.56 -2.60
CA VAL A 322 5.77 27.70 -2.21
C VAL A 322 5.29 26.82 -1.07
N CYS A 323 5.26 25.50 -1.30
CA CYS A 323 4.92 24.50 -0.30
C CYS A 323 6.18 23.87 0.26
N TYR A 324 6.45 24.09 1.55
CA TYR A 324 7.53 23.42 2.27
C TYR A 324 6.98 22.18 2.95
N HIS A 325 7.63 21.03 2.78
CA HIS A 325 7.15 19.76 3.36
C HIS A 325 7.42 19.66 4.86
N MET A 326 8.62 20.07 5.31
CA MET A 326 9.09 20.16 6.70
C MET A 326 9.25 18.84 7.48
N ASP A 327 8.93 17.69 6.89
CA ASP A 327 9.06 16.36 7.52
C ASP A 327 9.38 15.27 6.48
N LEU A 328 10.28 15.58 5.55
CA LEU A 328 10.71 14.61 4.54
C LEU A 328 11.65 13.58 5.18
N LYS A 329 11.23 12.31 5.18
CA LYS A 329 11.98 11.17 5.73
C LYS A 329 11.58 9.88 5.01
N PRO A 330 12.34 8.77 5.12
CA PRO A 330 12.01 7.52 4.44
C PRO A 330 10.62 6.96 4.73
N ALA A 331 10.08 7.20 5.94
CA ALA A 331 8.71 6.80 6.30
C ALA A 331 7.61 7.62 5.59
N ASN A 332 7.94 8.82 5.09
CA ASN A 332 7.02 9.71 4.36
C ASN A 332 7.26 9.68 2.84
N ILE A 333 8.00 8.68 2.36
CA ILE A 333 8.24 8.42 0.93
C ILE A 333 7.61 7.07 0.62
N LEU A 334 6.56 7.06 -0.19
CA LEU A 334 5.82 5.86 -0.53
C LEU A 334 6.31 5.26 -1.85
N VAL A 335 6.37 3.93 -1.88
CA VAL A 335 6.82 3.14 -3.03
C VAL A 335 5.62 2.64 -3.83
N PHE A 336 5.58 3.00 -5.11
CA PHE A 336 4.55 2.59 -6.07
C PHE A 336 5.19 1.83 -7.24
N LEU A 337 4.35 1.13 -8.00
CA LEU A 337 4.67 0.63 -9.33
C LEU A 337 3.86 1.44 -10.34
N ASP A 338 4.51 1.90 -11.41
CA ASP A 338 3.80 2.52 -12.54
C ASP A 338 3.11 1.45 -13.41
N SER A 339 2.43 1.89 -14.47
CA SER A 339 1.72 1.01 -15.40
C SER A 339 2.63 0.00 -16.12
N GLU A 340 3.93 0.24 -16.16
CA GLU A 340 4.93 -0.67 -16.73
C GLU A 340 5.57 -1.57 -15.66
N GLY A 341 5.09 -1.51 -14.42
CA GLY A 341 5.64 -2.25 -13.29
C GLY A 341 6.97 -1.69 -12.78
N LYS A 342 7.37 -0.47 -13.17
CA LYS A 342 8.60 0.17 -12.69
C LYS A 342 8.35 0.91 -11.39
N MET A 343 9.34 0.87 -10.51
CA MET A 343 9.24 1.53 -9.22
C MET A 343 9.22 3.07 -9.37
N VAL A 344 8.33 3.71 -8.61
CA VAL A 344 8.25 5.18 -8.50
C VAL A 344 8.10 5.55 -7.03
N TRP A 345 8.89 6.52 -6.58
CA TRP A 345 8.78 7.07 -5.23
C TRP A 345 7.93 8.33 -5.22
N LYS A 346 7.01 8.43 -4.27
CA LYS A 346 6.10 9.57 -4.11
C LYS A 346 6.19 10.17 -2.71
N ILE A 347 6.21 11.49 -2.62
CA ILE A 347 6.17 12.25 -1.36
C ILE A 347 4.76 12.18 -0.77
N SER A 348 4.66 11.91 0.53
CA SER A 348 3.39 11.79 1.28
C SER A 348 3.46 12.51 2.62
N ASP A 349 2.31 12.65 3.29
CA ASP A 349 2.15 13.21 4.64
C ASP A 349 2.45 14.72 4.72
N PHE A 350 1.45 15.52 4.36
CA PHE A 350 1.54 16.98 4.32
C PHE A 350 1.09 17.64 5.64
N GLY A 351 0.88 16.87 6.72
CA GLY A 351 0.40 17.38 8.01
C GLY A 351 1.32 18.44 8.65
N MET A 352 2.61 18.43 8.29
CA MET A 352 3.59 19.42 8.72
C MET A 352 3.94 20.49 7.68
N SER A 353 3.32 20.40 6.50
CA SER A 353 3.62 21.33 5.42
C SER A 353 3.14 22.74 5.72
N ARG A 354 3.82 23.73 5.12
CA ARG A 354 3.39 25.13 5.13
C ARG A 354 3.41 25.70 3.74
N VAL A 355 2.43 26.55 3.45
CA VAL A 355 2.29 27.17 2.14
C VAL A 355 2.41 28.68 2.28
N LYS A 356 3.33 29.27 1.53
CA LYS A 356 3.49 30.72 1.41
C LYS A 356 3.07 31.21 0.03
N VAL A 357 2.32 32.31 -0.01
CA VAL A 357 1.91 32.98 -1.26
C VAL A 357 2.76 34.21 -1.48
N SER A 358 3.48 34.22 -2.61
CA SER A 358 4.30 35.36 -3.02
C SER A 358 3.45 36.32 -3.84
N HIS A 359 3.07 37.46 -3.26
CA HIS A 359 2.21 38.47 -3.90
C HIS A 359 2.98 39.46 -4.80
N HIS A 360 4.32 39.43 -4.78
CA HIS A 360 5.19 40.21 -5.64
C HIS A 360 6.47 39.40 -5.91
N HIS A 361 7.16 39.64 -7.03
CA HIS A 361 8.44 39.01 -7.41
C HIS A 361 9.61 39.24 -6.42
N THR A 362 9.33 39.62 -5.17
CA THR A 362 10.24 39.80 -4.03
C THR A 362 9.62 39.18 -2.78
N ILE A 363 10.38 38.33 -2.07
CA ILE A 363 10.00 37.50 -0.90
C ILE A 363 9.68 38.33 0.38
N SER A 364 9.42 39.62 0.24
CA SER A 364 9.27 40.57 1.35
C SER A 364 7.82 41.02 1.47
N GLY A 365 7.00 40.20 2.14
CA GLY A 365 5.61 40.54 2.49
C GLY A 365 4.64 39.38 2.73
N ASP A 366 5.11 38.12 2.82
CA ASP A 366 4.22 36.95 2.70
C ASP A 366 3.34 36.69 3.95
N ARG A 367 2.04 36.50 3.72
CA ARG A 367 1.13 35.87 4.68
C ARG A 367 1.30 34.36 4.60
N ASP A 368 1.61 33.73 5.73
CA ASP A 368 1.57 32.28 5.87
C ASP A 368 0.12 31.82 6.06
N ILE A 369 -0.44 31.15 5.05
CA ILE A 369 -1.82 30.67 5.08
C ILE A 369 -1.99 29.65 6.21
N SER A 370 -0.97 28.84 6.49
CA SER A 370 -0.99 27.86 7.57
C SER A 370 -1.04 28.52 8.95
N ALA A 371 -0.51 29.74 9.09
CA ALA A 371 -0.58 30.52 10.34
C ALA A 371 -1.95 31.18 10.59
N ILE A 372 -2.78 31.35 9.56
CA ILE A 372 -4.16 31.86 9.72
C ILE A 372 -4.98 30.86 10.56
N PHE A 373 -4.69 29.56 10.41
CA PHE A 373 -5.34 28.50 11.17
C PHE A 373 -4.72 28.27 12.57
N GLU A 374 -3.62 28.93 12.93
CA GLU A 374 -3.06 28.90 14.31
C GLU A 374 -3.81 29.81 15.28
N LYS A 375 -4.80 30.59 14.82
CA LYS A 375 -5.47 31.62 15.63
C LYS A 375 -6.74 31.10 16.33
N ARG A 376 -6.57 30.48 17.52
CA ARG A 376 -7.42 30.62 18.73
C ARG A 376 -6.98 29.63 19.81
N GLU A 377 -6.18 30.12 20.76
CA GLU A 377 -6.32 29.94 22.21
C GLU A 377 -5.20 30.77 22.87
N GLU A 378 -5.49 32.04 23.13
CA GLU A 378 -4.73 32.81 24.11
C GLU A 378 -5.16 32.34 25.50
N GLY A 379 -4.24 31.73 26.26
CA GLY A 379 -4.43 31.55 27.70
C GLY A 379 -4.42 30.13 28.23
N VAL A 380 -3.42 29.31 27.90
CA VAL A 380 -2.98 28.24 28.82
C VAL A 380 -1.45 28.18 28.78
N PRO A 381 -0.73 28.37 29.91
CA PRO A 381 0.70 28.14 29.93
C PRO A 381 0.92 26.65 29.63
N ALA A 382 1.59 26.39 28.50
CA ALA A 382 1.84 25.04 28.04
C ALA A 382 2.50 24.23 29.15
N SER A 383 1.77 23.25 29.68
CA SER A 383 2.29 22.27 30.63
C SER A 383 3.59 21.66 30.06
N PRO A 384 4.69 21.56 30.85
CA PRO A 384 5.99 21.13 30.36
C PRO A 384 6.09 19.67 29.90
N THR A 385 5.02 18.88 29.94
CA THR A 385 5.13 17.41 29.92
C THR A 385 4.55 16.68 28.70
N VAL A 386 4.13 17.36 27.62
CA VAL A 386 3.70 16.65 26.37
C VAL A 386 4.31 17.23 25.08
N ASN A 387 5.17 18.24 25.18
CA ASN A 387 5.88 18.81 24.03
C ASN A 387 7.11 17.95 23.64
N ARG A 388 6.90 16.76 23.07
CA ARG A 388 7.91 16.06 22.24
C ARG A 388 8.10 16.80 20.90
N ARG A 389 8.55 18.05 21.00
CA ARG A 389 8.84 18.95 19.88
C ARG A 389 10.05 18.39 19.09
N PHE A 390 9.79 17.81 17.92
CA PHE A 390 10.71 17.76 16.76
C PHE A 390 12.04 16.98 16.88
N GLU A 391 12.03 15.72 17.32
CA GLU A 391 13.21 14.83 17.18
C GLU A 391 13.11 13.98 15.92
N GLY A 392 13.31 14.61 14.76
CA GLY A 392 13.44 13.91 13.48
C GLY A 392 14.89 13.89 13.03
N SER A 393 15.48 12.72 12.84
CA SER A 393 16.88 12.57 12.39
C SER A 393 17.19 13.31 11.09
N TYR A 394 16.16 13.54 10.27
CA TYR A 394 16.25 14.15 8.95
C TYR A 394 16.02 15.67 8.95
N LEU A 395 15.72 16.28 10.10
CA LEU A 395 15.47 17.72 10.20
C LEU A 395 16.74 18.55 10.01
N ALA A 396 16.56 19.74 9.44
CA ALA A 396 17.65 20.67 9.16
C ALA A 396 18.07 21.46 10.41
N PRO A 397 19.34 21.90 10.52
CA PRO A 397 19.83 22.60 11.72
C PRO A 397 19.03 23.84 12.14
N GLU A 398 18.42 24.54 11.18
CA GLU A 398 17.58 25.71 11.44
C GLU A 398 16.23 25.37 12.12
N SER A 399 15.79 24.10 12.13
CA SER A 399 14.57 23.67 12.82
C SER A 399 14.69 23.78 14.33
N ASP A 400 15.90 23.60 14.89
CA ASP A 400 16.19 23.75 16.32
C ASP A 400 16.02 25.20 16.82
N VAL A 401 16.08 26.19 15.91
CA VAL A 401 16.00 27.61 16.28
C VAL A 401 14.56 28.12 16.25
N SER A 402 13.82 27.86 15.17
CA SER A 402 12.37 28.10 15.08
C SER A 402 11.82 27.58 13.76
N ILE A 403 10.58 27.06 13.79
CA ILE A 403 9.82 26.67 12.59
C ILE A 403 9.66 27.84 11.60
N ARG A 404 9.63 29.09 12.10
CA ARG A 404 9.54 30.30 11.26
C ARG A 404 10.77 30.56 10.37
N ARG A 405 11.92 29.96 10.69
CA ARG A 405 13.15 30.05 9.86
C ARG A 405 13.28 28.91 8.86
N MET A 406 12.44 27.89 8.94
CA MET A 406 12.43 26.80 7.95
C MET A 406 11.89 27.30 6.62
N ASN A 407 12.51 26.84 5.53
CA ASN A 407 12.19 27.21 4.15
C ASN A 407 12.45 26.02 3.22
N GLU A 408 12.45 26.25 1.90
CA GLU A 408 12.68 25.21 0.90
C GLU A 408 14.03 24.51 1.10
N LYS A 409 15.04 25.24 1.58
CA LYS A 409 16.37 24.70 1.86
C LYS A 409 16.38 23.74 3.04
N SER A 410 15.43 23.83 3.96
CA SER A 410 15.24 22.84 5.02
C SER A 410 14.83 21.49 4.43
N ASP A 411 13.93 21.47 3.45
CA ASP A 411 13.56 20.23 2.74
C ASP A 411 14.75 19.68 1.93
N ILE A 412 15.59 20.55 1.33
CA ILE A 412 16.81 20.13 0.63
C ILE A 412 17.77 19.39 1.57
N TRP A 413 17.91 19.84 2.81
CA TRP A 413 18.72 19.13 3.80
C TRP A 413 18.13 17.75 4.09
N SER A 414 16.84 17.66 4.35
CA SER A 414 16.16 16.39 4.61
C SER A 414 16.28 15.41 3.44
N LEU A 415 16.16 15.91 2.21
CA LEU A 415 16.43 15.14 0.99
C LEU A 415 17.89 14.64 0.95
N GLY A 416 18.87 15.48 1.32
CA GLY A 416 20.27 15.08 1.45
C GLY A 416 20.49 13.96 2.46
N CYS A 417 19.81 14.02 3.61
CA CYS A 417 19.85 12.96 4.63
C CYS A 417 19.27 11.64 4.06
N VAL A 418 18.13 11.70 3.38
CA VAL A 418 17.51 10.54 2.72
C VAL A 418 18.46 9.93 1.69
N ILE A 419 19.05 10.75 0.82
CA ILE A 419 19.97 10.25 -0.21
C ILE A 419 21.23 9.63 0.44
N SER A 420 21.77 10.23 1.50
CA SER A 420 22.90 9.65 2.25
C SER A 420 22.56 8.24 2.77
N VAL A 421 21.35 8.05 3.34
CA VAL A 421 20.86 6.73 3.80
C VAL A 421 20.67 5.76 2.62
N VAL A 422 20.07 6.20 1.52
CA VAL A 422 19.88 5.38 0.32
C VAL A 422 21.21 4.92 -0.26
N MET A 423 22.23 5.77 -0.26
CA MET A 423 23.57 5.40 -0.73
C MET A 423 24.24 4.37 0.19
N THR A 424 24.03 4.46 1.50
CA THR A 424 24.47 3.42 2.45
C THR A 424 23.74 2.11 2.17
N TYR A 425 22.41 2.14 2.03
CA TYR A 425 21.60 0.96 1.69
C TYR A 425 22.08 0.28 0.40
N LEU A 426 22.32 1.04 -0.67
CA LEU A 426 22.80 0.51 -1.95
C LEU A 426 24.16 -0.22 -1.85
N ALA A 427 24.97 0.11 -0.85
CA ALA A 427 26.28 -0.48 -0.65
C ALA A 427 26.26 -1.64 0.35
N GLU A 428 25.55 -1.48 1.46
CA GLU A 428 25.67 -2.30 2.68
C GLU A 428 24.33 -2.91 3.13
N GLY A 429 23.22 -2.60 2.44
CA GLY A 429 21.87 -3.07 2.79
C GLY A 429 21.32 -2.46 4.08
N GLN A 430 20.30 -3.08 4.66
CA GLN A 430 19.65 -2.63 5.88
C GLN A 430 20.63 -2.57 7.08
N ILE A 431 21.54 -3.54 7.18
CA ILE A 431 22.53 -3.61 8.28
C ILE A 431 23.40 -2.35 8.30
N GLY A 432 23.93 -1.92 7.14
CA GLY A 432 24.73 -0.69 7.07
C GLY A 432 23.92 0.58 7.38
N VAL A 433 22.61 0.60 7.08
CA VAL A 433 21.73 1.71 7.45
C VAL A 433 21.57 1.80 8.96
N ASP A 434 21.37 0.67 9.64
CA ASP A 434 21.24 0.60 11.09
C ASP A 434 22.55 1.01 11.78
N GLU A 435 23.68 0.42 11.36
CA GLU A 435 25.02 0.80 11.87
C GLU A 435 25.30 2.30 11.65
N TYR A 436 24.91 2.86 10.51
CA TYR A 436 25.12 4.27 10.22
C TYR A 436 24.24 5.16 11.12
N ALA A 437 23.03 4.73 11.49
CA ALA A 437 22.18 5.44 12.45
C ALA A 437 22.75 5.35 13.88
N GLU A 438 23.21 4.17 14.30
CA GLU A 438 23.85 3.94 15.60
C GLU A 438 25.14 4.77 15.74
N ASP A 439 26.04 4.74 14.75
CA ASP A 439 27.27 5.55 14.75
C ASP A 439 26.97 7.06 14.86
N ARG A 440 25.83 7.53 14.34
CA ARG A 440 25.38 8.94 14.47
C ARG A 440 24.83 9.22 15.86
N ALA A 441 23.99 8.34 16.39
CA ALA A 441 23.44 8.45 17.74
C ALA A 441 24.54 8.46 18.81
N GLU A 442 25.46 7.49 18.77
CA GLU A 442 26.58 7.39 19.71
C GLU A 442 27.47 8.64 19.70
N THR A 443 27.76 9.16 18.50
CA THR A 443 28.57 10.38 18.37
C THR A 443 27.82 11.59 18.91
N SER A 444 26.51 11.67 18.68
CA SER A 444 25.66 12.76 19.19
C SER A 444 25.59 12.73 20.72
N MET A 445 25.39 11.56 21.34
CA MET A 445 25.41 11.39 22.80
C MET A 445 26.68 11.94 23.45
N ARG A 446 27.84 11.70 22.85
CA ARG A 446 29.14 12.20 23.34
C ARG A 446 29.23 13.74 23.35
N HIS A 447 28.39 14.42 22.58
CA HIS A 447 28.43 15.88 22.42
C HIS A 447 27.24 16.62 23.05
N THR A 448 26.03 16.03 23.11
CA THR A 448 24.80 16.78 23.44
C THR A 448 24.04 16.33 24.69
N GLU A 449 24.43 15.26 25.41
CA GLU A 449 23.66 14.71 26.57
C GLU A 449 22.21 14.29 26.23
N ILE A 450 21.79 14.48 24.97
CA ILE A 450 20.50 14.10 24.40
C ILE A 450 20.77 12.97 23.39
N ASP A 451 20.12 11.84 23.61
CA ASP A 451 20.15 10.67 22.74
C ASP A 451 19.25 10.90 21.52
N THR A 452 19.82 11.44 20.44
CA THR A 452 19.12 11.49 19.15
C THR A 452 20.08 11.23 17.99
N ASP A 453 19.71 10.31 17.11
CA ASP A 453 20.31 10.18 15.77
C ASP A 453 20.06 11.48 14.98
N ARG A 454 21.11 12.24 14.66
CA ARG A 454 21.06 13.49 13.89
C ARG A 454 22.16 13.57 12.83
N PHE A 455 21.91 14.34 11.77
CA PHE A 455 22.89 14.63 10.72
C PHE A 455 23.76 15.88 11.00
N PHE A 456 23.64 16.48 12.18
CA PHE A 456 24.47 17.58 12.64
C PHE A 456 24.62 17.51 14.17
N LEU A 457 25.67 18.14 14.70
CA LEU A 457 25.88 18.24 16.14
C LEU A 457 25.36 19.58 16.65
N VAL A 458 24.54 19.54 17.70
CA VAL A 458 24.18 20.70 18.51
C VAL A 458 25.30 20.91 19.54
N SER A 459 25.65 22.15 19.89
CA SER A 459 26.65 22.41 20.95
C SER A 459 25.95 22.84 22.24
N ARG A 460 26.53 22.55 23.41
CA ARG A 460 26.09 23.15 24.68
C ARG A 460 26.33 24.68 24.64
N GLY A 461 25.28 25.48 24.81
CA GLY A 461 25.33 26.95 24.86
C GLY A 461 25.04 27.66 23.53
N PRO A 462 25.23 29.01 23.43
CA PRO A 462 24.77 29.85 22.31
C PRO A 462 25.61 29.71 21.02
N LYS A 463 26.14 28.52 20.73
CA LYS A 463 27.00 28.25 19.56
C LYS A 463 26.26 27.49 18.46
N ARG A 464 26.61 27.86 17.22
CA ARG A 464 26.05 27.38 15.95
C ARG A 464 26.17 25.86 15.77
N PRO A 465 25.27 25.22 14.98
CA PRO A 465 25.35 23.81 14.64
C PRO A 465 26.68 23.47 13.96
N ARG A 466 27.18 22.24 14.16
CA ARG A 466 28.44 21.75 13.59
C ARG A 466 28.21 20.53 12.69
N PRO A 467 29.08 20.29 11.69
CA PRO A 467 28.95 19.11 10.83
C PRO A 467 29.15 17.83 11.64
N HIS A 468 28.35 16.81 11.38
CA HIS A 468 28.47 15.53 12.05
C HIS A 468 29.62 14.70 11.42
N PRO A 469 30.67 14.31 12.18
CA PRO A 469 31.86 13.67 11.61
C PRO A 469 31.58 12.28 11.01
N THR A 470 30.61 11.55 11.58
CA THR A 470 30.17 10.24 11.07
C THR A 470 29.69 10.28 9.62
N ILE A 471 29.08 11.38 9.16
CA ILE A 471 28.62 11.48 7.77
C ILE A 471 29.79 11.35 6.81
N LYS A 472 30.84 12.17 7.00
CA LYS A 472 32.05 12.13 6.17
C LYS A 472 32.81 10.81 6.32
N LYS A 473 32.82 10.22 7.52
CA LYS A 473 33.44 8.91 7.78
C LYS A 473 32.72 7.82 6.97
N ASN A 474 31.40 7.76 7.05
CA ASN A 474 30.58 6.80 6.32
C ASN A 474 30.73 6.99 4.80
N HIS A 475 30.57 8.20 4.29
CA HIS A 475 30.72 8.47 2.86
C HIS A 475 32.09 8.08 2.31
N LYS A 476 33.19 8.35 3.05
CA LYS A 476 34.53 7.88 2.66
C LYS A 476 34.61 6.35 2.60
N ARG A 477 34.00 5.63 3.55
CA ARG A 477 33.90 4.16 3.55
C ARG A 477 33.17 3.68 2.29
N LEU A 478 32.01 4.25 1.98
CA LEU A 478 31.21 3.91 0.80
C LEU A 478 31.98 4.13 -0.51
N ILE A 479 32.71 5.25 -0.63
CA ILE A 479 33.55 5.55 -1.81
C ILE A 479 34.66 4.51 -1.96
N MET A 480 35.33 4.17 -0.87
CA MET A 480 36.41 3.18 -0.89
C MET A 480 35.90 1.80 -1.32
N GLU A 481 34.78 1.35 -0.76
CA GLU A 481 34.19 0.05 -1.11
C GLU A 481 33.67 0.02 -2.56
N ALA A 482 33.02 1.10 -3.02
CA ALA A 482 32.62 1.25 -4.41
C ALA A 482 33.82 1.20 -5.37
N THR A 483 34.91 1.89 -5.03
CA THR A 483 36.15 1.90 -5.82
C THR A 483 36.79 0.51 -5.87
N ARG A 484 36.74 -0.24 -4.75
CA ARG A 484 37.23 -1.62 -4.67
C ARG A 484 36.44 -2.57 -5.58
N ARG A 485 35.13 -2.34 -5.74
CA ARG A 485 34.28 -3.11 -6.67
C ARG A 485 34.56 -2.74 -8.13
N SER A 486 34.60 -1.44 -8.44
CA SER A 486 34.89 -0.93 -9.77
C SER A 486 35.32 0.53 -9.68
N LEU A 487 36.40 0.90 -10.38
CA LEU A 487 36.82 2.30 -10.47
C LEU A 487 35.69 3.21 -11.02
N GLY A 488 34.91 2.69 -11.97
CA GLY A 488 33.76 3.40 -12.52
C GLY A 488 32.68 3.63 -11.47
N GLU A 489 32.36 2.62 -10.67
CA GLU A 489 31.39 2.73 -9.57
C GLU A 489 31.89 3.71 -8.49
N GLY A 490 33.16 3.59 -8.10
CA GLY A 490 33.82 4.50 -7.15
C GLY A 490 33.68 5.97 -7.57
N ASN A 491 33.95 6.28 -8.85
CA ASN A 491 33.82 7.63 -9.39
C ASN A 491 32.37 8.15 -9.34
N VAL A 492 31.38 7.30 -9.59
CA VAL A 492 29.96 7.70 -9.51
C VAL A 492 29.57 7.98 -8.05
N VAL A 493 29.92 7.09 -7.13
CA VAL A 493 29.64 7.21 -5.69
C VAL A 493 30.36 8.41 -5.08
N GLU A 494 31.61 8.68 -5.45
CA GLU A 494 32.34 9.86 -5.00
C GLU A 494 31.67 11.14 -5.48
N ARG A 495 31.34 11.23 -6.77
CA ARG A 495 30.73 12.44 -7.36
C ARG A 495 29.41 12.82 -6.71
N ILE A 496 28.60 11.85 -6.31
CA ILE A 496 27.31 12.10 -5.66
C ILE A 496 27.48 12.40 -4.16
N LEU A 497 28.28 11.63 -3.43
CA LEU A 497 28.45 11.83 -1.98
C LEU A 497 29.18 13.14 -1.66
N ARG A 498 30.20 13.52 -2.45
CA ARG A 498 30.86 14.82 -2.33
C ARG A 498 29.92 15.97 -2.64
N TYR A 499 29.10 15.84 -3.68
CA TYR A 499 28.08 16.83 -3.99
C TYR A 499 27.08 16.98 -2.83
N ILE A 500 26.62 15.87 -2.24
CA ILE A 500 25.73 15.91 -1.07
C ILE A 500 26.39 16.62 0.10
N GLU A 501 27.65 16.31 0.42
CA GLU A 501 28.41 16.96 1.49
C GLU A 501 28.54 18.48 1.28
N ASP A 502 28.89 18.91 0.08
CA ASP A 502 29.27 20.29 -0.20
C ASP A 502 28.09 21.20 -0.56
N LYS A 503 27.04 20.65 -1.17
CA LYS A 503 25.94 21.40 -1.81
C LYS A 503 24.56 21.11 -1.26
N VAL A 504 24.38 20.08 -0.44
CA VAL A 504 23.06 19.66 0.08
C VAL A 504 23.04 19.67 1.61
N LEU A 505 23.96 18.96 2.25
CA LEU A 505 24.16 18.92 3.71
C LEU A 505 25.05 20.06 4.21
N HIS A 506 24.94 21.23 3.59
CA HIS A 506 25.67 22.42 4.02
C HIS A 506 24.93 23.12 5.17
N LEU A 507 25.64 23.47 6.24
CA LEU A 507 25.03 24.06 7.45
C LEU A 507 24.37 25.42 7.20
N ASP A 508 24.97 26.28 6.36
CA ASP A 508 24.33 27.51 5.89
C ASP A 508 23.28 27.17 4.80
N PRO A 509 21.97 27.39 5.04
CA PRO A 509 20.92 27.07 4.07
C PRO A 509 21.08 27.79 2.73
N ARG A 510 21.65 28.99 2.71
CA ARG A 510 21.83 29.81 1.49
C ARG A 510 22.82 29.21 0.50
N ARG A 511 23.68 28.31 0.99
CA ARG A 511 24.66 27.59 0.16
C ARG A 511 24.13 26.26 -0.36
N ARG A 512 22.96 25.80 0.11
CA ARG A 512 22.32 24.58 -0.39
C ARG A 512 21.74 24.86 -1.78
N GLU A 513 21.91 23.93 -2.71
CA GLU A 513 21.35 24.05 -4.07
C GLU A 513 19.83 23.83 -4.09
N SER A 514 19.19 23.94 -5.26
CA SER A 514 17.74 23.70 -5.42
C SER A 514 17.43 22.21 -5.56
N ALA A 515 16.16 21.84 -5.37
CA ALA A 515 15.69 20.48 -5.60
C ALA A 515 15.94 20.07 -7.06
N LYS A 516 15.78 20.99 -8.01
CA LYS A 516 16.12 20.75 -9.42
C LYS A 516 17.59 20.36 -9.64
N SER A 517 18.54 21.07 -9.04
CA SER A 517 19.96 20.73 -9.16
C SER A 517 20.27 19.35 -8.59
N VAL A 518 19.69 19.03 -7.42
CA VAL A 518 19.82 17.70 -6.80
C VAL A 518 19.25 16.60 -7.72
N SER A 519 18.08 16.83 -8.31
CA SER A 519 17.47 15.91 -9.29
C SER A 519 18.40 15.66 -10.48
N ASN A 520 18.90 16.71 -11.12
CA ASN A 520 19.80 16.60 -12.26
C ASN A 520 21.06 15.79 -11.90
N ARG A 521 21.63 16.03 -10.71
CA ARG A 521 22.83 15.31 -10.26
C ARG A 521 22.57 13.82 -9.99
N LEU A 522 21.40 13.48 -9.45
CA LEU A 522 20.97 12.09 -9.27
C LEU A 522 20.72 11.40 -10.61
N LEU A 523 20.15 12.11 -11.57
CA LEU A 523 19.91 11.60 -12.92
C LEU A 523 21.21 11.36 -13.69
N GLU A 524 22.21 12.24 -13.53
CA GLU A 524 23.57 12.02 -14.04
C GLU A 524 24.18 10.74 -13.46
N ALA A 525 24.08 10.54 -12.14
CA ALA A 525 24.58 9.35 -11.46
C ALA A 525 23.86 8.08 -11.92
N SER A 526 22.53 8.12 -12.04
CA SER A 526 21.71 7.04 -12.61
C SER A 526 22.17 6.69 -14.03
N SER A 527 22.38 7.69 -14.87
CA SER A 527 22.85 7.50 -16.25
C SER A 527 24.26 6.92 -16.31
N ALA A 528 25.14 7.32 -15.39
CA ALA A 528 26.48 6.76 -15.28
C ALA A 528 26.45 5.27 -14.89
N TYR A 529 25.62 4.88 -13.91
CA TYR A 529 25.39 3.47 -13.58
C TYR A 529 24.82 2.67 -14.74
N ARG A 530 23.87 3.24 -15.51
CA ARG A 530 23.32 2.58 -16.71
C ARG A 530 24.41 2.31 -17.76
N LYS A 531 25.27 3.29 -18.02
CA LYS A 531 26.44 3.12 -18.91
C LYS A 531 27.43 2.06 -18.41
N LEU A 532 27.65 1.98 -17.10
CA LEU A 532 28.48 0.91 -16.51
C LEU A 532 27.86 -0.47 -16.77
N SER A 533 26.54 -0.60 -16.61
CA SER A 533 25.81 -1.83 -16.91
C SER A 533 25.91 -2.24 -18.37
N GLU A 534 25.72 -1.29 -19.30
CA GLU A 534 25.83 -1.51 -20.75
C GLU A 534 27.25 -1.92 -21.16
N ASN A 535 28.27 -1.28 -20.59
CA ASN A 535 29.66 -1.62 -20.85
C ASN A 535 30.05 -2.99 -20.30
N SER A 536 29.49 -3.39 -19.16
CA SER A 536 29.65 -4.74 -18.61
C SER A 536 29.00 -5.80 -19.52
N ALA A 537 27.78 -5.54 -20.00
CA ALA A 537 27.09 -6.42 -20.94
C ALA A 537 27.78 -6.49 -22.32
N ALA A 538 28.31 -5.38 -22.82
CA ALA A 538 29.08 -5.33 -24.07
C ALA A 538 30.42 -6.07 -23.95
N ARG A 539 31.08 -6.01 -22.78
CA ARG A 539 32.29 -6.79 -22.48
C ARG A 539 32.00 -8.29 -22.42
N GLU A 540 30.88 -8.70 -21.82
CA GLU A 540 30.45 -10.11 -21.82
C GLU A 540 30.10 -10.60 -23.24
N GLY A 541 29.46 -9.77 -24.07
CA GLY A 541 29.17 -10.07 -25.47
C GLY A 541 30.41 -10.15 -26.38
N PHE A 542 31.44 -9.34 -26.13
CA PHE A 542 32.71 -9.37 -26.90
C PHE A 542 33.68 -10.48 -26.43
N MET A 543 33.54 -10.94 -25.19
CA MET A 543 34.37 -12.01 -24.60
C MET A 543 33.82 -13.43 -24.84
N ALA A 544 32.63 -13.58 -25.42
CA ALA A 544 32.08 -14.89 -25.79
C ALA A 544 32.92 -15.67 -26.84
N GLY A 545 33.98 -15.06 -27.41
CA GLY A 545 34.93 -15.70 -28.32
C GLY A 545 36.31 -16.02 -27.75
N ARG A 546 36.68 -15.58 -26.54
CA ARG A 546 37.95 -15.92 -25.89
C ARG A 546 37.77 -15.95 -24.38
N THR A 547 38.05 -17.10 -23.77
CA THR A 547 38.04 -17.34 -22.32
C THR A 547 38.72 -16.19 -21.56
N THR A 548 37.93 -15.46 -20.79
CA THR A 548 38.38 -14.34 -19.95
C THR A 548 38.13 -14.60 -18.47
N PRO A 549 38.88 -13.91 -17.60
CA PRO A 549 39.26 -14.45 -16.31
C PRO A 549 38.20 -14.21 -15.24
N ARG A 550 37.55 -15.29 -14.82
CA ARG A 550 36.87 -15.44 -13.53
C ARG A 550 37.88 -15.21 -12.39
N ASN A 551 38.12 -13.98 -11.89
CA ASN A 551 39.00 -13.78 -10.72
C ASN A 551 38.92 -12.39 -10.01
N ALA A 552 37.77 -11.69 -10.05
CA ALA A 552 37.59 -10.47 -9.23
C ALA A 552 36.93 -10.77 -7.86
N PHE A 553 35.95 -11.67 -7.84
CA PHE A 553 35.19 -12.03 -6.63
C PHE A 553 36.02 -12.84 -5.62
N SER A 554 37.02 -13.61 -6.08
CA SER A 554 37.88 -14.42 -5.20
C SER A 554 38.90 -13.59 -4.42
N ARG A 555 39.46 -12.53 -5.03
CA ARG A 555 40.46 -11.67 -4.36
C ARG A 555 39.86 -10.86 -3.22
N PHE A 556 38.62 -10.38 -3.39
CA PHE A 556 37.92 -9.61 -2.35
C PHE A 556 37.71 -10.44 -1.07
N TRP A 557 37.25 -11.70 -1.20
CA TRP A 557 37.06 -12.58 -0.05
C TRP A 557 38.39 -13.15 0.49
N GLN A 558 39.37 -13.44 -0.37
CA GLN A 558 40.70 -13.90 0.06
C GLN A 558 41.50 -12.81 0.81
N GLU A 559 41.46 -11.55 0.39
CA GLU A 559 42.17 -10.46 1.07
C GLU A 559 41.49 -10.01 2.37
N THR A 560 40.17 -10.13 2.48
CA THR A 560 39.44 -9.74 3.69
C THR A 560 39.61 -10.78 4.81
N PHE A 561 39.81 -12.06 4.49
CA PHE A 561 40.15 -13.11 5.46
C PHE A 561 41.65 -13.25 5.77
N HIS A 562 42.55 -12.80 4.89
CA HIS A 562 43.99 -12.82 5.16
C HIS A 562 44.53 -11.62 5.96
N ARG A 563 43.68 -10.66 6.34
CA ARG A 563 44.03 -9.58 7.28
C ARG A 563 43.60 -9.88 8.72
N LYS A 564 43.96 -11.06 9.19
CA LYS A 564 44.35 -11.34 10.58
C LYS A 564 44.82 -12.79 10.60
N LYS A 565 46.10 -13.02 10.90
CA LYS A 565 46.58 -14.33 11.35
C LYS A 565 45.83 -14.63 12.66
N ILE A 566 44.68 -15.27 12.53
CA ILE A 566 44.02 -16.00 13.59
C ILE A 566 44.16 -17.45 13.13
N ASP A 567 44.85 -18.28 13.91
CA ASP A 567 44.82 -19.73 13.75
C ASP A 567 43.36 -20.17 13.89
N GLY A 568 42.68 -20.29 12.76
CA GLY A 568 41.27 -20.56 12.65
C GLY A 568 41.00 -21.58 11.55
N PRO A 569 39.82 -22.25 11.58
CA PRO A 569 39.50 -23.36 10.71
C PRO A 569 39.59 -22.96 9.24
N LYS A 570 40.14 -23.85 8.41
CA LYS A 570 40.36 -23.66 6.98
C LYS A 570 39.01 -23.62 6.24
N ILE A 571 38.51 -22.44 5.90
CA ILE A 571 37.24 -22.26 5.17
C ILE A 571 37.52 -22.30 3.66
N GLU A 572 36.88 -23.25 2.96
CA GLU A 572 36.94 -23.40 1.51
C GLU A 572 35.63 -22.90 0.85
N SER A 573 35.69 -22.45 -0.41
CA SER A 573 34.53 -21.86 -1.11
C SER A 573 34.43 -22.32 -2.56
N TRP A 574 33.20 -22.57 -3.01
CA TRP A 574 32.87 -23.03 -4.36
C TRP A 574 31.69 -22.24 -4.95
N VAL A 575 31.56 -22.24 -6.28
CA VAL A 575 30.52 -21.49 -7.00
C VAL A 575 29.43 -22.45 -7.48
N VAL A 576 28.19 -22.21 -7.07
CA VAL A 576 27.01 -22.98 -7.51
C VAL A 576 26.48 -22.38 -8.83
N PRO A 577 26.20 -23.20 -9.86
CA PRO A 577 25.52 -22.74 -11.08
C PRO A 577 24.11 -22.22 -10.77
N HIS A 578 23.68 -21.10 -11.39
CA HIS A 578 22.33 -20.50 -11.28
C HIS A 578 22.02 -19.64 -10.03
N ALA A 579 22.96 -18.76 -9.64
CA ALA A 579 22.84 -17.84 -8.50
C ALA A 579 21.63 -16.86 -8.51
N ARG A 580 20.97 -16.63 -9.66
CA ARG A 580 19.86 -15.65 -9.76
C ARG A 580 18.53 -16.11 -9.17
N SER A 581 18.47 -17.31 -8.58
CA SER A 581 17.20 -17.99 -8.29
C SER A 581 17.17 -18.69 -6.92
N VAL A 582 18.20 -18.52 -6.08
CA VAL A 582 18.35 -19.26 -4.81
C VAL A 582 17.38 -18.71 -3.77
N LEU A 583 16.53 -19.59 -3.24
CA LEU A 583 15.57 -19.26 -2.18
C LEU A 583 16.06 -19.69 -0.79
N GLY A 584 16.97 -20.66 -0.71
CA GLY A 584 17.62 -21.05 0.54
C GLY A 584 18.52 -22.28 0.45
N CYS A 585 19.09 -22.65 1.60
CA CYS A 585 19.88 -23.87 1.78
C CYS A 585 19.60 -24.53 3.15
N SER A 586 19.77 -25.85 3.25
CA SER A 586 19.63 -26.64 4.47
C SER A 586 20.70 -27.73 4.49
N MET A 587 21.21 -28.07 5.67
CA MET A 587 22.23 -29.11 5.85
C MET A 587 21.69 -30.19 6.81
N ALA A 588 22.07 -31.45 6.58
CA ALA A 588 21.80 -32.54 7.50
C ALA A 588 22.64 -32.40 8.78
N SER A 589 22.15 -32.93 9.90
CA SER A 589 22.77 -32.75 11.22
C SER A 589 24.07 -33.53 11.43
N ASN A 590 24.20 -34.75 10.88
CA ASN A 590 25.36 -35.61 11.15
C ASN A 590 26.16 -36.06 9.91
N GLU A 591 25.61 -35.92 8.70
CA GLU A 591 26.34 -36.15 7.44
C GLU A 591 26.49 -34.86 6.64
N PHE A 592 27.60 -34.70 5.92
CA PHE A 592 27.81 -33.56 5.04
C PHE A 592 26.98 -33.71 3.76
N VAL A 593 25.68 -33.46 3.89
CA VAL A 593 24.73 -33.35 2.79
C VAL A 593 24.06 -31.98 2.89
N VAL A 594 24.13 -31.23 1.80
CA VAL A 594 23.57 -29.87 1.68
C VAL A 594 22.49 -29.88 0.60
N ALA A 595 21.28 -29.51 0.98
CA ALA A 595 20.20 -29.17 0.08
C ALA A 595 20.22 -27.68 -0.26
N HIS A 596 20.13 -27.40 -1.54
CA HIS A 596 20.04 -26.06 -2.12
C HIS A 596 18.76 -26.01 -2.95
N TRP A 597 17.96 -24.95 -2.86
CA TRP A 597 16.78 -24.85 -3.70
C TRP A 597 16.56 -23.46 -4.29
N THR A 598 15.90 -23.49 -5.44
CA THR A 598 15.43 -22.35 -6.19
C THR A 598 13.90 -22.37 -6.25
N GLY A 599 13.27 -21.42 -6.94
CA GLY A 599 11.82 -21.44 -7.15
C GLY A 599 11.30 -22.75 -7.75
N THR A 600 12.09 -23.46 -8.54
CA THR A 600 11.63 -24.62 -9.32
C THR A 600 12.46 -25.90 -9.13
N HIS A 601 13.69 -25.80 -8.60
CA HIS A 601 14.61 -26.94 -8.46
C HIS A 601 15.12 -27.09 -7.02
N ILE A 602 15.32 -28.32 -6.57
CA ILE A 602 16.06 -28.69 -5.35
C ILE A 602 17.27 -29.51 -5.78
N SER A 603 18.47 -29.13 -5.36
CA SER A 603 19.73 -29.80 -5.67
C SER A 603 20.41 -30.28 -4.38
N LEU A 604 20.95 -31.50 -4.39
CA LEU A 604 21.72 -32.07 -3.27
C LEU A 604 23.22 -32.11 -3.56
N TYR A 605 24.02 -31.83 -2.53
CA TYR A 605 25.49 -31.85 -2.57
C TYR A 605 26.05 -32.61 -1.38
N ASN A 606 27.19 -33.28 -1.55
CA ASN A 606 27.92 -33.98 -0.49
C ASN A 606 29.40 -33.62 -0.56
N SER A 607 30.24 -34.26 0.26
CA SER A 607 31.67 -33.95 0.36
C SER A 607 32.41 -34.15 -0.96
N GLN A 608 31.92 -35.04 -1.84
CA GLN A 608 32.50 -35.33 -3.15
C GLN A 608 32.04 -34.35 -4.23
N SER A 609 30.93 -33.63 -4.01
CA SER A 609 30.48 -32.54 -4.88
C SER A 609 31.41 -31.32 -4.87
N PHE A 610 32.34 -31.26 -3.91
CA PHE A 610 33.24 -30.13 -3.69
C PHE A 610 34.71 -30.52 -3.97
N PRO A 611 35.12 -30.61 -5.24
CA PRO A 611 36.47 -30.98 -5.60
C PRO A 611 37.52 -29.98 -5.08
N PRO A 612 38.72 -30.44 -4.69
CA PRO A 612 39.83 -29.57 -4.33
C PRO A 612 40.41 -28.87 -5.57
N TYR A 613 41.09 -27.75 -5.34
CA TYR A 613 41.75 -26.96 -6.39
C TYR A 613 42.63 -27.84 -7.32
N PRO A 614 42.60 -27.67 -8.66
CA PRO A 614 42.04 -26.55 -9.43
C PRO A 614 40.63 -26.77 -10.02
N TYR A 615 40.03 -27.93 -9.83
CA TYR A 615 38.70 -28.24 -10.35
C TYR A 615 37.64 -27.59 -9.45
N ARG A 616 36.97 -26.52 -9.90
CA ARG A 616 36.03 -25.72 -9.08
C ARG A 616 34.56 -25.84 -9.49
N GLU A 617 34.23 -26.75 -10.40
CA GLU A 617 32.86 -26.97 -10.80
C GLU A 617 32.18 -27.95 -9.85
N ILE A 618 31.22 -27.44 -9.08
CA ILE A 618 30.36 -28.25 -8.21
C ILE A 618 29.39 -29.01 -9.09
N LYS A 619 29.27 -30.32 -8.88
CA LYS A 619 28.20 -31.14 -9.46
C LYS A 619 27.26 -31.59 -8.35
N SER A 620 25.98 -31.29 -8.53
CA SER A 620 24.93 -31.84 -7.66
C SER A 620 24.85 -33.35 -7.87
N ILE A 621 24.62 -34.08 -6.79
CA ILE A 621 24.47 -35.54 -6.80
C ILE A 621 23.08 -35.92 -7.29
N ALA A 622 22.08 -35.08 -6.98
CA ALA A 622 20.69 -35.25 -7.38
C ALA A 622 20.02 -33.89 -7.54
N GLU A 623 19.03 -33.82 -8.43
CA GLU A 623 18.21 -32.63 -8.67
C GLU A 623 16.74 -33.03 -8.87
N CYS A 624 15.82 -32.36 -8.20
CA CYS A 624 14.37 -32.53 -8.35
C CYS A 624 13.80 -31.23 -8.90
N ARG A 625 12.97 -31.37 -9.94
CA ARG A 625 12.19 -30.28 -10.50
C ARG A 625 10.73 -30.43 -10.10
N LEU A 626 10.13 -29.35 -9.60
CA LEU A 626 8.71 -29.32 -9.29
C LEU A 626 7.88 -29.49 -10.59
N LYS A 627 7.10 -30.57 -10.67
CA LYS A 627 6.17 -30.86 -11.79
C LYS A 627 4.80 -30.26 -11.48
N GLY A 628 4.56 -28.98 -11.77
CA GLY A 628 3.26 -28.33 -11.55
C GLY A 628 3.28 -26.80 -11.50
N ILE A 629 2.14 -26.19 -11.19
CA ILE A 629 1.99 -24.75 -10.97
C ILE A 629 2.30 -24.46 -9.50
N GLY A 630 3.46 -23.88 -9.20
CA GLY A 630 3.89 -23.51 -7.85
C GLY A 630 5.38 -23.22 -7.76
N THR A 631 5.84 -22.74 -6.60
CA THR A 631 7.28 -22.56 -6.29
C THR A 631 7.63 -23.16 -4.94
N TRP A 632 8.86 -23.68 -4.80
CA TRP A 632 9.38 -24.15 -3.52
C TRP A 632 9.45 -23.00 -2.50
N LYS A 633 8.94 -23.23 -1.29
CA LYS A 633 8.92 -22.24 -0.20
C LYS A 633 10.03 -22.51 0.82
N SER A 634 10.11 -23.74 1.30
CA SER A 634 11.06 -24.14 2.34
C SER A 634 11.44 -25.59 2.17
N VAL A 635 12.70 -25.91 2.44
CA VAL A 635 13.23 -27.27 2.42
C VAL A 635 13.99 -27.53 3.71
N LYS A 636 13.74 -28.68 4.33
CA LYS A 636 14.45 -29.18 5.51
C LYS A 636 14.95 -30.59 5.25
N LEU A 637 16.12 -30.88 5.80
CA LEU A 637 16.86 -32.10 5.52
C LEU A 637 17.38 -32.70 6.82
N ASN A 638 17.38 -34.04 6.91
CA ASN A 638 18.17 -34.80 7.87
C ASN A 638 18.86 -35.98 7.16
N GLU A 639 19.27 -37.01 7.90
CA GLU A 639 19.96 -38.20 7.36
C GLU A 639 19.07 -39.17 6.56
N THR A 640 17.76 -39.09 6.72
CA THR A 640 16.81 -40.08 6.20
C THR A 640 15.79 -39.49 5.24
N TYR A 641 15.35 -38.25 5.47
CA TYR A 641 14.30 -37.59 4.73
C TYR A 641 14.66 -36.16 4.35
N LEU A 642 14.26 -35.76 3.14
CA LEU A 642 14.13 -34.37 2.73
C LEU A 642 12.65 -34.01 2.72
N VAL A 643 12.30 -32.90 3.36
CA VAL A 643 10.93 -32.39 3.42
C VAL A 643 10.89 -31.01 2.76
N ALA A 644 10.01 -30.85 1.77
CA ALA A 644 9.84 -29.61 1.03
C ALA A 644 8.38 -29.15 1.01
N SER A 645 8.15 -27.85 1.01
CA SER A 645 6.81 -27.26 0.88
C SER A 645 6.72 -26.28 -0.28
N THR A 646 5.52 -26.11 -0.85
CA THR A 646 5.26 -25.21 -1.99
C THR A 646 4.34 -24.04 -1.63
N ILE A 647 4.31 -23.04 -2.52
CA ILE A 647 3.39 -21.90 -2.51
C ILE A 647 2.24 -22.20 -3.49
N GLY A 648 0.98 -22.28 -3.03
CA GLY A 648 -0.20 -22.54 -3.87
C GLY A 648 -1.53 -22.70 -3.10
N HIS A 649 -2.64 -22.95 -3.82
CA HIS A 649 -4.01 -23.07 -3.28
C HIS A 649 -4.21 -24.25 -2.32
N HIS A 650 -3.32 -25.24 -2.33
CA HIS A 650 -3.25 -26.34 -1.38
C HIS A 650 -1.82 -26.42 -0.85
N SER A 651 -1.66 -26.51 0.48
CA SER A 651 -0.32 -26.60 1.10
C SER A 651 0.18 -28.04 1.00
N HIS A 652 0.98 -28.34 -0.02
CA HIS A 652 1.61 -29.65 -0.17
C HIS A 652 2.90 -29.75 0.65
N ILE A 653 3.07 -30.87 1.33
CA ILE A 653 4.34 -31.29 1.90
C ILE A 653 4.84 -32.49 1.11
N TYR A 654 5.98 -32.31 0.46
CA TYR A 654 6.68 -33.36 -0.27
C TYR A 654 7.73 -33.98 0.62
N LEU A 655 7.71 -35.31 0.73
CA LEU A 655 8.66 -36.07 1.51
C LEU A 655 9.44 -37.00 0.57
N PHE A 656 10.75 -36.85 0.58
CA PHE A 656 11.69 -37.62 -0.23
C PHE A 656 12.51 -38.50 0.68
N ASP A 657 12.58 -39.80 0.37
CA ASP A 657 13.52 -40.70 1.01
C ASP A 657 14.93 -40.46 0.44
N ILE A 658 15.89 -40.21 1.33
CA ILE A 658 17.29 -39.98 0.97
C ILE A 658 18.21 -41.05 1.58
N LYS A 659 17.67 -42.14 2.13
CA LYS A 659 18.46 -43.29 2.60
C LYS A 659 19.29 -43.87 1.45
N GLY A 660 20.56 -43.48 1.45
CA GLY A 660 21.53 -43.88 0.44
C GLY A 660 22.88 -43.24 0.70
N GLY A 661 23.38 -43.41 1.93
CA GLY A 661 24.78 -43.11 2.28
C GLY A 661 25.70 -44.10 1.56
N ASN A 662 25.95 -43.84 0.26
CA ASN A 662 27.06 -44.25 -0.60
C ASN A 662 26.56 -44.24 -2.07
N LEU A 663 27.31 -43.55 -2.96
CA LEU A 663 27.21 -43.58 -4.44
C LEU A 663 26.83 -44.98 -5.01
N PRO A 664 26.28 -45.14 -6.24
CA PRO A 664 25.43 -44.31 -7.08
C PRO A 664 24.01 -44.92 -7.16
N GLY A 665 22.97 -44.15 -6.79
CA GLY A 665 21.60 -44.66 -6.80
C GLY A 665 20.66 -43.92 -5.86
N LEU A 666 20.83 -42.60 -5.72
CA LEU A 666 19.84 -41.76 -5.05
C LEU A 666 18.54 -41.84 -5.87
N SER A 667 17.55 -42.60 -5.40
CA SER A 667 16.19 -42.47 -5.93
C SER A 667 15.64 -41.16 -5.39
N PHE A 668 15.96 -40.06 -6.07
CA PHE A 668 15.33 -38.76 -5.84
C PHE A 668 13.92 -38.71 -6.48
N ASP A 669 13.24 -39.85 -6.42
CA ASP A 669 11.88 -40.04 -6.90
C ASP A 669 10.95 -39.69 -5.75
N LEU A 670 9.97 -38.83 -6.06
CA LEU A 670 8.97 -38.33 -5.12
C LEU A 670 8.32 -39.52 -4.39
N SER A 671 8.73 -39.76 -3.15
CA SER A 671 8.35 -41.00 -2.46
C SER A 671 6.95 -40.86 -1.84
N TYR A 672 6.61 -39.68 -1.30
CA TYR A 672 5.31 -39.43 -0.65
C TYR A 672 4.84 -37.96 -0.81
N ASP A 673 3.56 -37.74 -1.13
CA ASP A 673 2.90 -36.41 -1.25
C ASP A 673 1.82 -36.25 -0.16
N VAL A 674 2.22 -35.65 0.96
CA VAL A 674 1.37 -35.51 2.13
C VAL A 674 0.54 -34.23 2.00
N VAL A 675 -0.76 -34.42 1.75
CA VAL A 675 -1.77 -33.35 1.81
C VAL A 675 -2.23 -33.22 3.26
N LEU A 676 -1.97 -32.09 3.89
CA LEU A 676 -2.45 -31.81 5.24
C LEU A 676 -4.00 -31.67 5.22
N PRO A 677 -4.72 -32.22 6.21
CA PRO A 677 -6.20 -32.22 6.25
C PRO A 677 -6.77 -30.86 6.69
N ALA A 678 -6.36 -29.79 6.01
CA ALA A 678 -6.81 -28.44 6.29
C ALA A 678 -7.36 -27.80 5.00
N ASN A 679 -8.68 -27.55 4.99
CA ASN A 679 -9.32 -26.63 4.04
C ASN A 679 -8.86 -25.18 4.34
N CYS A 680 -7.58 -24.90 4.17
CA CYS A 680 -6.98 -23.62 4.49
C CYS A 680 -6.37 -23.00 3.24
N SER A 681 -7.08 -22.01 2.69
CA SER A 681 -6.57 -21.03 1.73
C SER A 681 -5.37 -20.22 2.25
N THR A 682 -5.02 -20.39 3.53
CA THR A 682 -3.90 -19.76 4.23
C THR A 682 -2.68 -20.69 4.22
N GLY A 683 -1.78 -20.49 3.25
CA GLY A 683 -0.64 -21.35 2.99
C GLY A 683 0.29 -21.65 4.19
N LEU A 684 0.94 -22.82 4.15
CA LEU A 684 1.91 -23.30 5.13
C LEU A 684 3.07 -22.32 5.34
N HIS A 685 3.35 -21.94 6.59
CA HIS A 685 4.26 -20.85 6.93
C HIS A 685 5.70 -21.32 7.17
N GLN A 686 5.88 -22.38 7.94
CA GLN A 686 7.18 -22.94 8.29
C GLN A 686 7.09 -24.45 8.50
N ILE A 687 8.18 -25.15 8.15
CA ILE A 687 8.38 -26.59 8.40
C ILE A 687 9.64 -26.80 9.23
N ALA A 688 9.61 -27.82 10.08
CA ALA A 688 10.74 -28.31 10.85
C ALA A 688 10.71 -29.84 10.88
N ILE A 689 11.90 -30.45 10.91
CA ILE A 689 12.10 -31.89 11.06
C ILE A 689 12.94 -32.15 12.30
N SER A 690 12.62 -33.18 13.06
CA SER A 690 13.41 -33.54 14.24
C SER A 690 14.80 -34.06 13.83
N PRO A 691 15.85 -33.82 14.63
CA PRO A 691 17.20 -34.30 14.34
C PRO A 691 17.27 -35.82 14.13
N GLY A 692 16.47 -36.60 14.87
CA GLY A 692 16.38 -38.06 14.70
C GLY A 692 15.45 -38.52 13.57
N GLY A 693 14.85 -37.60 12.82
CA GLY A 693 14.07 -37.87 11.61
C GLY A 693 12.77 -38.64 11.76
N LYS A 694 12.24 -38.69 12.98
CA LYS A 694 10.98 -39.38 13.27
C LYS A 694 9.76 -38.46 13.20
N VAL A 695 9.96 -37.15 13.37
CA VAL A 695 8.84 -36.21 13.56
C VAL A 695 9.00 -35.00 12.63
N ILE A 696 7.90 -34.64 11.98
CA ILE A 696 7.75 -33.37 11.27
C ILE A 696 6.82 -32.46 12.07
N ALA A 697 7.15 -31.18 12.14
CA ALA A 697 6.25 -30.14 12.64
C ALA A 697 6.07 -29.06 11.57
N CYS A 698 4.84 -28.59 11.39
CA CYS A 698 4.57 -27.46 10.51
C CYS A 698 3.61 -26.45 11.14
N VAL A 699 3.84 -25.18 10.84
CA VAL A 699 3.01 -24.07 11.29
C VAL A 699 2.17 -23.62 10.11
N VAL A 700 0.86 -23.75 10.25
CA VAL A 700 -0.13 -23.30 9.26
C VAL A 700 -0.89 -22.13 9.87
N ARG A 701 -0.91 -21.01 9.16
CA ARG A 701 -1.65 -19.84 9.62
C ARG A 701 -3.14 -20.12 9.49
N ARG A 702 -3.92 -19.91 10.54
CA ARG A 702 -5.39 -20.06 10.48
C ARG A 702 -6.07 -18.72 10.22
N ASP A 703 -5.67 -17.70 10.98
CA ASP A 703 -6.18 -16.32 10.87
C ASP A 703 -5.08 -15.31 11.23
N THR A 704 -5.42 -14.03 11.46
CA THR A 704 -4.45 -12.98 11.77
C THR A 704 -3.74 -13.18 13.12
N ASN A 705 -4.38 -13.88 14.07
CA ASN A 705 -3.93 -14.00 15.46
C ASN A 705 -3.68 -15.44 15.91
N ARG A 706 -4.06 -16.44 15.11
CA ARG A 706 -3.96 -17.86 15.45
C ARG A 706 -3.24 -18.65 14.36
N SER A 707 -2.32 -19.50 14.80
CA SER A 707 -1.64 -20.49 13.96
C SER A 707 -1.89 -21.88 14.51
N TRP A 708 -2.08 -22.84 13.61
CA TRP A 708 -2.07 -24.25 13.94
C TRP A 708 -0.64 -24.77 13.87
N ILE A 709 -0.26 -25.56 14.87
CA ILE A 709 0.97 -26.34 14.85
C ILE A 709 0.54 -27.78 14.65
N TYR A 710 0.87 -28.33 13.49
CA TYR A 710 0.73 -29.76 13.25
C TYR A 710 2.05 -30.42 13.59
N TYR A 711 1.98 -31.56 14.27
CA TYR A 711 3.10 -32.46 14.45
C TYR A 711 2.64 -33.86 14.04
N ALA A 712 3.51 -34.62 13.38
CA ALA A 712 3.21 -35.98 12.98
C ALA A 712 4.48 -36.83 12.96
N ASP A 713 4.32 -38.11 13.27
CA ASP A 713 5.36 -39.09 13.05
C ASP A 713 5.46 -39.40 11.54
N ILE A 714 6.68 -39.38 11.01
CA ILE A 714 6.92 -39.58 9.57
C ILE A 714 6.55 -41.00 9.14
N GLU A 715 6.77 -42.03 9.97
CA GLU A 715 6.35 -43.41 9.67
C GLU A 715 4.81 -43.53 9.66
N HIS A 716 4.14 -42.76 10.51
CA HIS A 716 2.68 -42.70 10.52
C HIS A 716 2.10 -41.98 9.28
N LEU A 717 2.79 -40.95 8.79
CA LEU A 717 2.44 -40.27 7.53
C LEU A 717 2.64 -41.16 6.30
N ILE A 718 3.73 -41.95 6.29
CA ILE A 718 4.05 -42.91 5.23
C ILE A 718 3.04 -44.07 5.20
N SER A 719 2.65 -44.61 6.35
CA SER A 719 1.74 -45.76 6.44
C SER A 719 0.28 -45.47 6.04
N HIS A 720 -0.14 -44.20 6.02
CA HIS A 720 -1.51 -43.78 5.71
C HIS A 720 -1.72 -43.29 4.27
N GLN A 721 -0.73 -43.45 3.37
CA GLN A 721 -0.85 -42.99 1.99
C GLN A 721 -0.45 -44.04 0.96
N THR A 722 -1.20 -44.06 -0.15
CA THR A 722 -1.02 -44.97 -1.26
C THR A 722 0.27 -44.63 -2.01
N GLN A 723 1.22 -45.58 -2.06
CA GLN A 723 2.40 -45.50 -2.92
C GLN A 723 1.98 -45.17 -4.37
N ARG A 724 2.41 -44.00 -4.89
CA ARG A 724 2.36 -43.75 -6.34
C ARG A 724 3.58 -44.43 -6.96
N TYR A 725 3.34 -45.46 -7.78
CA TYR A 725 4.35 -45.98 -8.69
C TYR A 725 4.53 -45.01 -9.87
N SER A 726 5.80 -44.58 -10.05
CA SER A 726 6.44 -43.93 -11.23
C SER A 726 5.92 -42.59 -11.73
#